data_AF-A0AAD1YPP8-F1
#
_entry.id   AF-A0AAD1YPP8-F1
#
_cell.length_a   1.000
_cell.length_b   1.000
_cell.length_c   1.000
_cell.angle_alpha   90.00
_cell.angle_beta   90.00
_cell.angle_gamma   90.00
#
_symmetry.space_group_name_H-M   'P 1'
#
loop_
_entity.id
_entity.type
_entity.pdbx_description
1 polymer ?
#
loop_
_entity_poly.entity_id
_entity_poly.type
_entity_poly.pdbx_seq_one_letter_code
_entity_poly.pdbx_strand_id
1 'polypeptide(L)'
;MATLSIPPVLTSPRDDAVKLYKAFKGFGCDTATVVHILAHRDATQRALIEQEYRAMYSEELSKRLSSELSGDVKRAVLLWMPDPAARDATIVRNALSGDIIDLKAATEVLCSRTPSQIQHFKQIYHARFHAYLEHDIENQASGDHQKLLLACVSAMRYEGPQVDRVMAEADAKSLFKAGEKKLGTDEKIFIRIFSERSRSQLTAISAAYHSMYGNSLEKAVKSETSGLFEFALLTILRCAENPGMYFAKELHKAMKGIGTDDSKLTRIVVTRAEIDMQYIKAEAEQSRAELPIFLDFVISTIMDDTEVLGTKGHVISEDNWTILSSSTYCANIKKDPQQGSCLHIFSYFSPNSSSSGTVVPTEPMAVKNEISILICVIVGTIFINGKDGNAELQRFDHPAKADGSLSILVVGDWGRKGKYNQSEVAYQMGITGEKMDLDFIISTGDNFYPGGLTDEHDTAFEESFTKIYTAPSLQKLWYSVLGNHDYRGDALAQLSPILKQRDSKWFCLKSYILSTDIAEFFFIDTTPFQDKYFTDPEDEVYDWRGVLPREKYLTTLLKDLESALGESHAKWKIVVGHHTIRSGGIHGDTQELVKRLLPILQANNVDMYINGHDHCLEHISSGDSPLQFLTSGGGSKAWRGSYSWSSNEEDNMKFYYDGQGFMTMRITRNEVGIDFYDIFGNILHKWTASKSLFSTI
;
A
#
# COMPACT_ATOMS: atom_id res chain seq x y z
N MET A 1 8.52 -1.41 -1.11
CA MET A 1 8.81 -0.62 0.09
C MET A 1 9.65 -1.48 0.98
N ALA A 2 10.88 -1.02 1.19
CA ALA A 2 11.79 -1.60 2.17
C ALA A 2 11.14 -1.53 3.56
N THR A 3 11.38 -2.54 4.41
CA THR A 3 11.04 -2.49 5.86
C THR A 3 12.18 -1.93 6.70
N LEU A 4 13.32 -1.61 6.10
CA LEU A 4 14.48 -1.10 6.81
C LEU A 4 14.14 0.24 7.49
N SER A 5 14.12 0.24 8.83
CA SER A 5 13.99 1.45 9.64
C SER A 5 15.37 2.08 9.83
N ILE A 6 15.56 3.31 9.33
CA ILE A 6 16.80 4.08 9.53
C ILE A 6 16.55 5.07 10.67
N PRO A 7 17.39 5.14 11.70
CA PRO A 7 17.18 6.06 12.82
C PRO A 7 17.14 7.52 12.33
N PRO A 8 16.28 8.38 12.91
CA PRO A 8 16.15 9.78 12.53
C PRO A 8 17.41 10.62 12.83
N VAL A 9 18.30 10.11 13.68
CA VAL A 9 19.63 10.70 13.95
C VAL A 9 20.71 9.72 13.50
N LEU A 10 21.40 10.07 12.41
CA LEU A 10 22.49 9.26 11.86
C LEU A 10 23.71 9.33 12.79
N THR A 11 24.08 8.21 13.41
CA THR A 11 25.44 8.05 13.94
C THR A 11 26.41 7.94 12.78
N SER A 12 27.62 8.49 12.93
CA SER A 12 28.61 8.40 11.85
C SER A 12 29.05 6.94 11.65
N PRO A 13 29.43 6.53 10.42
CA PRO A 13 29.98 5.18 10.19
C PRO A 13 31.17 4.84 11.10
N ARG A 14 31.95 5.86 11.48
CA ARG A 14 33.05 5.76 12.44
C ARG A 14 32.56 5.41 13.85
N ASP A 15 31.51 6.06 14.33
CA ASP A 15 30.95 5.76 15.66
C ASP A 15 30.35 4.36 15.72
N ASP A 16 29.71 3.92 14.65
CA ASP A 16 29.19 2.56 14.52
C ASP A 16 30.33 1.54 14.49
N ALA A 17 31.41 1.80 13.75
CA ALA A 17 32.61 0.96 13.78
C ALA A 17 33.22 0.85 15.19
N VAL A 18 33.27 1.95 15.95
CA VAL A 18 33.73 1.96 17.35
C VAL A 18 32.83 1.13 18.25
N LYS A 19 31.51 1.25 18.10
CA LYS A 19 30.54 0.47 18.89
C LYS A 19 30.62 -1.01 18.56
N LEU A 20 30.72 -1.38 17.29
CA LEU A 20 30.91 -2.76 16.86
C LEU A 20 32.20 -3.35 17.42
N TYR A 21 33.31 -2.62 17.35
CA TYR A 21 34.57 -3.06 17.94
C TYR A 21 34.48 -3.28 19.46
N LYS A 22 33.75 -2.42 20.18
CA LYS A 22 33.46 -2.64 21.62
C LYS A 22 32.58 -3.86 21.86
N ALA A 23 31.59 -4.11 21.01
CA ALA A 23 30.72 -5.28 21.10
C ALA A 23 31.49 -6.60 20.95
N PHE A 24 32.60 -6.59 20.23
CA PHE A 24 33.48 -7.75 20.08
C PHE A 24 34.60 -7.85 21.14
N LYS A 25 34.65 -6.96 22.14
CA LYS A 25 35.71 -6.96 23.17
C LYS A 25 35.29 -7.74 24.41
N GLY A 26 36.16 -8.67 24.83
CA GLY A 26 36.00 -9.43 26.06
C GLY A 26 35.82 -10.92 25.80
N PHE A 27 35.29 -11.65 26.79
CA PHE A 27 34.90 -13.04 26.60
C PHE A 27 33.46 -13.07 26.09
N GLY A 28 33.27 -13.44 24.82
CA GLY A 28 31.98 -13.43 24.14
C GLY A 28 31.74 -12.16 23.30
N CYS A 29 30.59 -12.13 22.62
CA CYS A 29 30.16 -11.06 21.72
C CYS A 29 28.83 -10.46 22.20
N ASP A 30 28.75 -9.14 22.27
CA ASP A 30 27.47 -8.43 22.47
C ASP A 30 26.68 -8.43 21.14
N THR A 31 26.07 -9.58 20.85
CA THR A 31 25.30 -9.83 19.64
C THR A 31 24.12 -8.88 19.49
N ALA A 32 23.51 -8.44 20.60
CA ALA A 32 22.39 -7.50 20.57
C ALA A 32 22.82 -6.14 19.99
N THR A 33 23.95 -5.60 20.46
CA THR A 33 24.52 -4.36 19.91
C THR A 33 24.87 -4.51 18.42
N VAL A 34 25.44 -5.65 18.02
CA VAL A 34 25.80 -5.92 16.62
C VAL A 34 24.57 -5.90 15.71
N VAL A 35 23.51 -6.62 16.08
CA VAL A 35 22.25 -6.67 15.33
C VAL A 35 21.57 -5.31 15.31
N HIS A 36 21.47 -4.64 16.47
CA HIS A 36 20.84 -3.32 16.57
C HIS A 36 21.50 -2.29 15.64
N ILE A 37 22.83 -2.27 15.53
CA ILE A 37 23.51 -1.36 14.61
C ILE A 37 23.24 -1.79 13.16
N LEU A 38 23.61 -3.02 12.80
CA LEU A 38 23.68 -3.41 11.39
C LEU A 38 22.31 -3.51 10.73
N ALA A 39 21.28 -3.90 11.48
CA ALA A 39 19.95 -4.08 10.94
C ALA A 39 19.19 -2.78 10.68
N HIS A 40 19.67 -1.67 11.22
CA HIS A 40 19.12 -0.32 11.03
C HIS A 40 20.01 0.54 10.13
N ARG A 41 20.80 -0.10 9.26
CA ARG A 41 21.67 0.55 8.28
C ARG A 41 21.38 0.01 6.90
N ASP A 42 21.33 0.89 5.91
CA ASP A 42 21.20 0.49 4.51
C ASP A 42 22.53 -0.04 3.95
N ALA A 43 22.49 -0.62 2.75
CA ALA A 43 23.67 -1.17 2.09
C ALA A 43 24.84 -0.17 1.97
N THR A 44 24.55 1.11 1.73
CA THR A 44 25.58 2.16 1.61
C THR A 44 26.22 2.42 2.96
N GLN A 45 25.41 2.56 4.01
CA GLN A 45 25.88 2.77 5.37
C GLN A 45 26.69 1.58 5.88
N ARG A 46 26.24 0.34 5.64
CA ARG A 46 27.00 -0.88 6.00
C ARG A 46 28.36 -0.93 5.31
N ALA A 47 28.43 -0.58 4.02
CA ALA A 47 29.70 -0.51 3.30
C ALA A 47 30.66 0.55 3.87
N LEU A 48 30.14 1.73 4.25
CA LEU A 48 30.94 2.77 4.91
C LEU A 48 31.43 2.32 6.30
N ILE A 49 30.61 1.59 7.05
CA ILE A 49 31.01 1.01 8.34
C ILE A 49 32.13 -0.01 8.16
N GLU A 50 32.06 -0.88 7.14
CA GLU A 50 33.14 -1.81 6.83
C GLU A 50 34.45 -1.09 6.49
N GLN A 51 34.37 0.00 5.72
CA GLN A 51 35.54 0.82 5.37
C GLN A 51 36.17 1.47 6.61
N GLU A 52 35.36 2.10 7.47
CA GLU A 52 35.85 2.73 8.70
C GLU A 52 36.41 1.70 9.68
N TYR A 53 35.74 0.56 9.86
CA TYR A 53 36.22 -0.52 10.72
C TYR A 53 37.59 -1.03 10.25
N ARG A 54 37.77 -1.26 8.94
CA ARG A 54 39.07 -1.65 8.37
C ARG A 54 40.13 -0.57 8.59
N ALA A 55 39.80 0.70 8.37
CA ALA A 55 40.73 1.80 8.53
C ALA A 55 41.20 1.97 9.99
N MET A 56 40.29 1.78 10.95
CA MET A 56 40.57 1.97 12.36
C MET A 56 41.28 0.78 13.02
N TYR A 57 40.91 -0.44 12.63
CA TYR A 57 41.33 -1.65 13.34
C TYR A 57 42.21 -2.59 12.50
N SER A 58 42.47 -2.25 11.23
CA SER A 58 43.26 -3.09 10.30
C SER A 58 42.72 -4.53 10.18
N GLU A 59 41.41 -4.70 10.33
CA GLU A 59 40.71 -5.98 10.31
C GLU A 59 39.45 -5.88 9.43
N GLU A 60 39.07 -6.96 8.76
CA GLU A 60 37.81 -7.04 8.03
C GLU A 60 36.64 -7.25 9.00
N LEU A 61 35.66 -6.34 8.99
CA LEU A 61 34.45 -6.50 9.81
C LEU A 61 33.74 -7.82 9.51
N SER A 62 33.64 -8.23 8.24
CA SER A 62 33.04 -9.53 7.85
C SER A 62 33.75 -10.75 8.44
N LYS A 63 35.09 -10.71 8.58
CA LYS A 63 35.85 -11.79 9.24
C LYS A 63 35.57 -11.81 10.74
N ARG A 64 35.53 -10.63 11.37
CA ARG A 64 35.21 -10.49 12.79
C ARG A 64 33.80 -10.97 13.12
N LEU A 65 32.80 -10.55 12.34
CA LEU A 65 31.42 -11.05 12.44
C LEU A 65 31.37 -12.57 12.28
N SER A 66 32.14 -13.14 11.36
CA SER A 66 32.21 -14.58 11.16
C SER A 66 32.85 -15.33 12.34
N SER A 67 33.84 -14.74 13.03
CA SER A 67 34.48 -15.38 14.18
C SER A 67 33.69 -15.25 15.49
N GLU A 68 32.96 -14.15 15.64
CA GLU A 68 32.25 -13.80 16.89
C GLU A 68 30.80 -14.30 16.92
N LEU A 69 30.14 -14.40 15.77
CA LEU A 69 28.77 -14.88 15.67
C LEU A 69 28.71 -16.38 15.38
N SER A 70 27.59 -17.02 15.72
CA SER A 70 27.33 -18.44 15.46
C SER A 70 25.92 -18.65 14.88
N GLY A 71 25.64 -19.87 14.42
CA GLY A 71 24.30 -20.29 13.99
C GLY A 71 23.64 -19.44 12.90
N ASP A 72 22.32 -19.25 13.02
CA ASP A 72 21.51 -18.53 12.04
C ASP A 72 21.72 -17.02 12.09
N VAL A 73 22.05 -16.46 13.26
CA VAL A 73 22.43 -15.04 13.39
C VAL A 73 23.65 -14.71 12.54
N LYS A 74 24.70 -15.55 12.62
CA LYS A 74 25.87 -15.41 11.74
C LYS A 74 25.48 -15.44 10.27
N ARG A 75 24.62 -16.40 9.88
CA ARG A 75 24.18 -16.54 8.49
C ARG A 75 23.43 -15.30 8.01
N ALA A 76 22.46 -14.82 8.80
CA ALA A 76 21.64 -13.66 8.48
C ALA A 76 22.50 -12.40 8.36
N VAL A 77 23.35 -12.12 9.36
CA VAL A 77 24.21 -10.92 9.36
C VAL A 77 25.20 -10.94 8.19
N LEU A 78 25.88 -12.07 7.93
CA LEU A 78 26.84 -12.15 6.82
C LEU A 78 26.18 -12.05 5.44
N LEU A 79 24.92 -12.47 5.29
CA LEU A 79 24.14 -12.24 4.07
C LEU A 79 23.57 -10.82 3.99
N TRP A 80 23.31 -10.18 5.13
CA TRP A 80 22.79 -8.82 5.19
C TRP A 80 23.85 -7.77 4.82
N MET A 81 25.10 -7.96 5.27
CA MET A 81 26.20 -7.01 5.07
C MET A 81 26.37 -6.52 3.63
N PRO A 82 26.49 -7.40 2.61
CA PRO A 82 26.65 -6.96 1.22
C PRO A 82 25.44 -6.19 0.71
N ASP A 83 25.65 -5.42 -0.35
CA ASP A 83 24.55 -4.85 -1.14
C ASP A 83 23.68 -5.96 -1.77
N PRO A 84 22.45 -5.66 -2.21
CA PRO A 84 21.53 -6.68 -2.72
C PRO A 84 22.09 -7.57 -3.84
N ALA A 85 22.91 -7.04 -4.76
CA ALA A 85 23.43 -7.82 -5.87
C ALA A 85 24.62 -8.70 -5.43
N ALA A 86 25.49 -8.21 -4.55
CA ALA A 86 26.53 -9.02 -3.92
C ALA A 86 25.97 -10.10 -2.99
N ARG A 87 24.84 -9.82 -2.32
CA ARG A 87 24.08 -10.78 -1.51
C ARG A 87 23.52 -11.91 -2.38
N ASP A 88 22.84 -11.57 -3.48
CA ASP A 88 22.37 -12.56 -4.45
C ASP A 88 23.55 -13.38 -5.00
N ALA A 89 24.71 -12.75 -5.27
CA ALA A 89 25.94 -13.40 -5.73
C ALA A 89 26.40 -14.50 -4.76
N THR A 90 26.47 -14.16 -3.48
CA THR A 90 26.82 -15.11 -2.42
C THR A 90 25.79 -16.22 -2.28
N ILE A 91 24.49 -15.91 -2.31
CA ILE A 91 23.43 -16.92 -2.15
C ILE A 91 23.51 -17.94 -3.29
N VAL A 92 23.59 -17.49 -4.55
CA VAL A 92 23.63 -18.38 -5.70
C VAL A 92 24.95 -19.16 -5.74
N ARG A 93 26.08 -18.53 -5.39
CA ARG A 93 27.37 -19.23 -5.33
C ARG A 93 27.35 -20.35 -4.30
N ASN A 94 26.81 -20.09 -3.11
CA ASN A 94 26.70 -21.10 -2.06
C ASN A 94 25.72 -22.22 -2.48
N ALA A 95 24.62 -21.87 -3.16
CA ALA A 95 23.63 -22.82 -3.62
C ALA A 95 24.15 -23.74 -4.76
N LEU A 96 25.02 -23.25 -5.63
CA LEU A 96 25.59 -24.00 -6.75
C LEU A 96 26.96 -24.62 -6.45
N SER A 97 27.72 -24.11 -5.49
CA SER A 97 29.13 -24.53 -5.29
C SER A 97 29.54 -24.62 -3.83
N GLY A 98 28.59 -24.52 -2.90
CA GLY A 98 28.84 -24.75 -1.48
C GLY A 98 28.91 -26.24 -1.14
N ASP A 99 29.18 -26.53 0.13
CA ASP A 99 29.27 -27.90 0.65
C ASP A 99 27.95 -28.68 0.50
N ILE A 100 26.83 -27.96 0.50
CA ILE A 100 25.49 -28.49 0.28
C ILE A 100 24.89 -27.76 -0.92
N ILE A 101 24.63 -28.50 -2.00
CA ILE A 101 23.99 -27.98 -3.20
C ILE A 101 22.49 -27.79 -2.95
N ASP A 102 22.00 -26.57 -3.16
CA ASP A 102 20.59 -26.20 -3.02
C ASP A 102 20.06 -25.55 -4.31
N LEU A 103 19.75 -26.39 -5.30
CA LEU A 103 19.23 -25.93 -6.59
C LEU A 103 17.89 -25.18 -6.46
N LYS A 104 17.11 -25.40 -5.39
CA LYS A 104 15.86 -24.65 -5.18
C LYS A 104 16.16 -23.21 -4.77
N ALA A 105 17.12 -22.98 -3.88
CA ALA A 105 17.56 -21.63 -3.52
C ALA A 105 18.13 -20.86 -4.73
N ALA A 106 18.99 -21.51 -5.53
CA ALA A 106 19.51 -20.91 -6.76
C ALA A 106 18.38 -20.56 -7.73
N THR A 107 17.42 -21.46 -7.92
CA THR A 107 16.25 -21.24 -8.79
C THR A 107 15.37 -20.10 -8.31
N GLU A 108 15.05 -20.07 -7.00
CA GLU A 108 14.24 -19.00 -6.41
C GLU A 108 14.85 -17.63 -6.69
N VAL A 109 16.15 -17.47 -6.47
CA VAL A 109 16.86 -16.21 -6.76
C VAL A 109 16.82 -15.92 -8.26
N LEU A 110 17.39 -16.79 -9.10
CA LEU A 110 17.53 -16.54 -10.53
C LEU A 110 16.19 -16.29 -11.25
N CYS A 111 15.12 -16.97 -10.84
CA CYS A 111 13.80 -16.85 -11.46
C CYS A 111 12.95 -15.69 -10.93
N SER A 112 13.28 -15.12 -9.76
CA SER A 112 12.52 -14.01 -9.16
C SER A 112 13.16 -12.62 -9.35
N ARG A 113 14.39 -12.55 -9.87
CA ARG A 113 15.06 -11.27 -10.17
C ARG A 113 14.73 -10.76 -11.56
N THR A 114 14.84 -9.45 -11.74
CA THR A 114 14.69 -8.82 -13.05
C THR A 114 15.98 -8.96 -13.87
N PRO A 115 15.94 -8.89 -15.22
CA PRO A 115 17.14 -8.85 -16.06
C PRO A 115 18.23 -7.88 -15.58
N SER A 116 17.87 -6.65 -15.21
CA SER A 116 18.78 -5.63 -14.71
C SER A 116 19.48 -6.07 -13.42
N GLN A 117 18.73 -6.67 -12.48
CA GLN A 117 19.28 -7.23 -11.26
C GLN A 117 20.24 -8.38 -11.55
N ILE A 118 19.86 -9.30 -12.44
CA ILE A 118 20.69 -10.45 -12.85
C ILE A 118 21.99 -9.97 -13.50
N GLN A 119 21.94 -8.96 -14.38
CA GLN A 119 23.14 -8.44 -15.04
C GLN A 119 24.14 -7.87 -14.03
N HIS A 120 23.68 -7.09 -13.06
CA HIS A 120 24.54 -6.53 -12.03
C HIS A 120 25.12 -7.64 -11.12
N PHE A 121 24.27 -8.58 -10.70
CA PHE A 121 24.65 -9.76 -9.94
C PHE A 121 25.72 -10.61 -10.65
N LYS A 122 25.62 -10.84 -11.97
CA LYS A 122 26.61 -11.59 -12.76
C LYS A 122 27.98 -10.93 -12.77
N GLN A 123 28.03 -9.61 -12.91
CA GLN A 123 29.29 -8.86 -12.85
C GLN A 123 29.99 -9.04 -11.50
N ILE A 124 29.22 -8.92 -10.41
CA ILE A 124 29.73 -9.13 -9.05
C ILE A 124 30.14 -10.58 -8.83
N TYR A 125 29.36 -11.54 -9.32
CA TYR A 125 29.65 -12.97 -9.21
C TYR A 125 31.03 -13.29 -9.80
N HIS A 126 31.31 -12.83 -11.02
CA HIS A 126 32.61 -13.00 -11.66
C HIS A 126 33.72 -12.27 -10.91
N ALA A 127 33.50 -11.01 -10.53
CA ALA A 127 34.50 -10.21 -9.82
C ALA A 127 34.89 -10.82 -8.47
N ARG A 128 33.94 -11.42 -7.76
CA ARG A 128 34.12 -11.93 -6.39
C ARG A 128 34.60 -13.37 -6.33
N PHE A 129 34.13 -14.23 -7.23
CA PHE A 129 34.40 -15.67 -7.17
C PHE A 129 35.31 -16.19 -8.28
N HIS A 130 35.70 -15.32 -9.22
CA HIS A 130 36.50 -15.70 -10.39
C HIS A 130 35.87 -16.87 -11.17
N ALA A 131 34.54 -16.93 -11.18
CA ALA A 131 33.74 -17.96 -11.82
C ALA A 131 32.64 -17.31 -12.65
N TYR A 132 32.24 -17.97 -13.74
CA TYR A 132 31.08 -17.56 -14.53
C TYR A 132 29.85 -18.27 -13.98
N LEU A 133 28.80 -17.51 -13.69
CA LEU A 133 27.54 -18.05 -13.17
C LEU A 133 26.98 -19.15 -14.10
N GLU A 134 27.05 -18.92 -15.41
CA GLU A 134 26.59 -19.85 -16.43
C GLU A 134 27.31 -21.19 -16.31
N HIS A 135 28.62 -21.18 -16.06
CA HIS A 135 29.39 -22.41 -15.91
C HIS A 135 29.01 -23.17 -14.64
N ASP A 136 28.77 -22.47 -13.53
CA ASP A 136 28.30 -23.12 -12.30
C ASP A 136 26.88 -23.71 -12.48
N ILE A 137 26.00 -23.03 -13.23
CA ILE A 137 24.68 -23.58 -13.61
C ILE A 137 24.85 -24.82 -14.49
N GLU A 138 25.75 -24.78 -15.49
CA GLU A 138 26.04 -25.90 -16.38
C GLU A 138 26.56 -27.13 -15.63
N ASN A 139 27.40 -26.91 -14.61
CA ASN A 139 27.99 -28.00 -13.85
C ASN A 139 27.01 -28.67 -12.88
N GLN A 140 25.97 -27.95 -12.42
CA GLN A 140 25.17 -28.36 -11.26
C GLN A 140 23.69 -28.60 -11.55
N ALA A 141 23.11 -27.86 -12.49
CA ALA A 141 21.76 -28.12 -12.96
C ALA A 141 21.78 -29.12 -14.12
N SER A 142 20.63 -29.71 -14.46
CA SER A 142 20.52 -30.61 -15.62
C SER A 142 19.16 -30.48 -16.31
N GLY A 143 19.03 -31.07 -17.50
CA GLY A 143 17.76 -31.14 -18.24
C GLY A 143 17.17 -29.77 -18.59
N ASP A 144 15.85 -29.68 -18.61
CA ASP A 144 15.14 -28.44 -18.99
C ASP A 144 15.20 -27.36 -17.90
N HIS A 145 15.45 -27.75 -16.65
CA HIS A 145 15.77 -26.82 -15.57
C HIS A 145 17.05 -26.03 -15.86
N GLN A 146 18.14 -26.71 -16.22
CA GLN A 146 19.40 -26.07 -16.62
C GLN A 146 19.18 -25.13 -17.82
N LYS A 147 18.50 -25.60 -18.87
CA LYS A 147 18.23 -24.79 -20.06
C LYS A 147 17.43 -23.52 -19.73
N LEU A 148 16.43 -23.62 -18.85
CA LEU A 148 15.65 -22.46 -18.42
C LEU A 148 16.48 -21.47 -17.61
N LEU A 149 17.30 -21.94 -16.66
CA LEU A 149 18.17 -21.06 -15.89
C LEU A 149 19.17 -20.34 -16.78
N LEU A 150 19.83 -21.05 -17.70
CA LEU A 150 20.75 -20.46 -18.68
C LEU A 150 20.06 -19.43 -19.58
N ALA A 151 18.83 -19.72 -20.02
CA ALA A 151 18.04 -18.76 -20.79
C ALA A 151 17.70 -17.51 -19.96
N CYS A 152 17.29 -17.67 -18.70
CA CYS A 152 16.95 -16.54 -17.82
C CYS A 152 18.16 -15.64 -17.53
N VAL A 153 19.36 -16.20 -17.37
CA VAL A 153 20.58 -15.40 -17.07
C VAL A 153 21.23 -14.80 -18.32
N SER A 154 20.83 -15.25 -19.51
CA SER A 154 21.32 -14.74 -20.79
C SER A 154 20.38 -13.73 -21.43
N ALA A 155 19.07 -13.81 -21.15
CA ALA A 155 18.06 -12.97 -21.79
C ALA A 155 18.06 -11.53 -21.26
N MET A 156 18.15 -10.57 -22.18
CA MET A 156 17.84 -9.15 -21.92
C MET A 156 16.34 -8.90 -22.11
N ARG A 157 15.52 -9.39 -21.17
CA ARG A 157 14.06 -9.18 -21.26
C ARG A 157 13.71 -7.71 -21.07
N TYR A 158 12.67 -7.27 -21.78
CA TYR A 158 12.07 -5.98 -21.55
C TYR A 158 11.46 -5.90 -20.14
N GLU A 159 11.70 -4.81 -19.41
CA GLU A 159 11.20 -4.59 -18.04
C GLU A 159 10.06 -3.56 -17.96
N GLY A 160 9.66 -2.95 -19.08
CA GLY A 160 8.59 -1.97 -19.11
C GLY A 160 7.18 -2.58 -19.07
N PRO A 161 6.15 -1.76 -18.77
CA PRO A 161 4.77 -2.21 -18.58
C PRO A 161 4.03 -2.57 -19.88
N GLN A 162 4.59 -2.28 -21.05
CA GLN A 162 3.94 -2.43 -22.35
C GLN A 162 3.60 -3.88 -22.65
N VAL A 163 2.38 -4.09 -23.15
CA VAL A 163 1.82 -5.40 -23.48
C VAL A 163 1.34 -5.41 -24.92
N ASP A 164 1.74 -6.42 -25.68
CA ASP A 164 1.18 -6.75 -26.98
C ASP A 164 0.13 -7.86 -26.79
N ARG A 165 -1.15 -7.48 -26.89
CA ARG A 165 -2.29 -8.40 -26.68
C ARG A 165 -2.37 -9.47 -27.78
N VAL A 166 -2.02 -9.14 -29.01
CA VAL A 166 -2.02 -10.09 -30.14
C VAL A 166 -0.95 -11.15 -29.91
N MET A 167 0.23 -10.71 -29.47
CA MET A 167 1.31 -11.61 -29.07
C MET A 167 0.93 -12.45 -27.85
N ALA A 168 0.22 -11.87 -26.87
CA ALA A 168 -0.22 -12.59 -25.67
C ALA A 168 -1.14 -13.76 -26.03
N GLU A 169 -2.12 -13.54 -26.91
CA GLU A 169 -2.99 -14.60 -27.41
C GLU A 169 -2.22 -15.64 -28.24
N ALA A 170 -1.28 -15.21 -29.09
CA ALA A 170 -0.46 -16.11 -29.89
C ALA A 170 0.44 -17.01 -29.02
N ASP A 171 1.04 -16.46 -27.96
CA ASP A 171 1.86 -17.21 -27.02
C ASP A 171 1.00 -18.11 -26.13
N ALA A 172 -0.19 -17.67 -25.68
CA ALA A 172 -1.15 -18.52 -24.98
C ALA A 172 -1.56 -19.73 -25.84
N LYS A 173 -1.87 -19.52 -27.13
CA LYS A 173 -2.13 -20.58 -28.11
C LYS A 173 -0.94 -21.52 -28.28
N SER A 174 0.27 -20.98 -28.25
CA SER A 174 1.51 -21.76 -28.39
C SER A 174 1.76 -22.62 -27.15
N LEU A 175 1.56 -22.10 -25.95
CA LEU A 175 1.67 -22.85 -24.69
C LEU A 175 0.65 -23.99 -24.63
N PHE A 176 -0.61 -23.72 -24.98
CA PHE A 176 -1.65 -24.76 -24.99
C PHE A 176 -1.33 -25.87 -25.99
N LYS A 177 -0.85 -25.51 -27.20
CA LYS A 177 -0.39 -26.49 -28.20
C LYS A 177 0.84 -27.28 -27.75
N ALA A 178 1.70 -26.67 -26.95
CA ALA A 178 2.94 -27.25 -26.44
C ALA A 178 2.72 -28.15 -25.20
N GLY A 179 1.61 -27.99 -24.48
CA GLY A 179 1.24 -28.82 -23.33
C GLY A 179 -0.07 -29.57 -23.58
N GLU A 180 -1.16 -29.07 -22.97
CA GLU A 180 -2.46 -29.76 -22.86
C GLU A 180 -3.06 -30.30 -24.18
N LYS A 181 -2.70 -29.75 -25.36
CA LYS A 181 -3.21 -30.24 -26.66
C LYS A 181 -2.47 -31.48 -27.19
N LYS A 182 -1.35 -31.90 -26.60
CA LYS A 182 -0.55 -33.03 -27.08
C LYS A 182 -0.20 -33.97 -25.93
N LEU A 183 0.25 -35.17 -26.29
CA LEU A 183 0.81 -36.10 -25.30
C LEU A 183 2.26 -35.69 -25.02
N GLY A 184 2.54 -35.36 -23.76
CA GLY A 184 3.84 -34.85 -23.30
C GLY A 184 4.09 -33.40 -23.72
N THR A 185 5.12 -32.78 -23.15
CA THR A 185 5.32 -31.33 -23.23
C THR A 185 6.32 -30.97 -24.33
N ASP A 186 6.22 -29.76 -24.89
CA ASP A 186 7.30 -29.14 -25.67
C ASP A 186 7.97 -28.07 -24.81
N GLU A 187 8.96 -28.52 -24.03
CA GLU A 187 9.63 -27.70 -23.03
C GLU A 187 10.36 -26.51 -23.66
N LYS A 188 10.75 -26.59 -24.94
CA LYS A 188 11.41 -25.48 -25.65
C LYS A 188 10.48 -24.28 -25.79
N ILE A 189 9.18 -24.49 -26.00
CA ILE A 189 8.20 -23.41 -26.09
C ILE A 189 8.00 -22.75 -24.72
N PHE A 190 7.90 -23.55 -23.66
CA PHE A 190 7.83 -23.04 -22.29
C PHE A 190 9.08 -22.24 -21.93
N ILE A 191 10.27 -22.78 -22.19
CA ILE A 191 11.55 -22.10 -21.92
C ILE A 191 11.60 -20.75 -22.66
N ARG A 192 11.33 -20.76 -23.96
CA ARG A 192 11.37 -19.54 -24.80
C ARG A 192 10.43 -18.46 -24.24
N ILE A 193 9.16 -18.79 -24.02
CA ILE A 193 8.17 -17.80 -23.56
C ILE A 193 8.50 -17.28 -22.15
N PHE A 194 8.82 -18.17 -21.20
CA PHE A 194 9.08 -17.76 -19.81
C PHE A 194 10.42 -17.02 -19.63
N SER A 195 11.41 -17.27 -20.49
CA SER A 195 12.72 -16.60 -20.43
C SER A 195 12.82 -15.34 -21.27
N GLU A 196 11.97 -15.14 -22.28
CA GLU A 196 12.06 -13.98 -23.19
C GLU A 196 10.99 -12.90 -22.94
N ARG A 197 9.80 -13.27 -22.43
CA ARG A 197 8.72 -12.30 -22.23
C ARG A 197 8.90 -11.46 -20.97
N SER A 198 8.51 -10.19 -21.05
CA SER A 198 8.45 -9.30 -19.88
C SER A 198 7.46 -9.83 -18.85
N ARG A 199 7.57 -9.37 -17.61
CA ARG A 199 6.60 -9.74 -16.56
C ARG A 199 5.17 -9.34 -16.94
N SER A 200 4.98 -8.09 -17.39
CA SER A 200 3.67 -7.60 -17.84
C SER A 200 3.12 -8.42 -19.00
N GLN A 201 3.97 -8.80 -19.96
CA GLN A 201 3.55 -9.67 -21.06
C GLN A 201 3.19 -11.09 -20.58
N LEU A 202 3.93 -11.67 -19.63
CA LEU A 202 3.59 -12.97 -19.04
C LEU A 202 2.27 -12.95 -18.29
N THR A 203 1.98 -11.87 -17.54
CA THR A 203 0.68 -11.67 -16.88
C THR A 203 -0.46 -11.60 -17.92
N ALA A 204 -0.25 -10.86 -19.02
CA ALA A 204 -1.21 -10.82 -20.12
C ALA A 204 -1.40 -12.17 -20.83
N ILE A 205 -0.32 -12.95 -20.98
CA ILE A 205 -0.40 -14.33 -21.51
C ILE A 205 -1.20 -15.22 -20.55
N SER A 206 -0.99 -15.11 -19.24
CA SER A 206 -1.76 -15.86 -18.22
C SER A 206 -3.25 -15.55 -18.32
N ALA A 207 -3.60 -14.26 -18.42
CA ALA A 207 -4.99 -13.82 -18.59
C ALA A 207 -5.61 -14.31 -19.91
N ALA A 208 -4.88 -14.19 -21.03
CA ALA A 208 -5.34 -14.69 -22.33
C ALA A 208 -5.53 -16.22 -22.32
N TYR A 209 -4.61 -16.96 -21.69
CA TYR A 209 -4.70 -18.42 -21.55
C TYR A 209 -5.99 -18.81 -20.80
N HIS A 210 -6.27 -18.14 -19.68
CA HIS A 210 -7.48 -18.39 -18.90
C HIS A 210 -8.75 -18.10 -19.70
N SER A 211 -8.82 -16.95 -20.35
CA SER A 211 -9.97 -16.56 -21.19
C SER A 211 -10.23 -17.56 -22.32
N MET A 212 -9.18 -18.09 -22.92
CA MET A 212 -9.28 -18.99 -24.07
C MET A 212 -9.60 -20.45 -23.71
N TYR A 213 -9.09 -20.94 -22.58
CA TYR A 213 -9.07 -22.37 -22.27
C TYR A 213 -9.75 -22.74 -20.94
N GLY A 214 -10.20 -21.75 -20.16
CA GLY A 214 -10.87 -21.95 -18.87
C GLY A 214 -9.98 -22.43 -17.73
N ASN A 215 -8.83 -23.05 -18.02
CA ASN A 215 -7.79 -23.39 -17.04
C ASN A 215 -6.81 -22.20 -16.84
N SER A 216 -6.28 -22.03 -15.62
CA SER A 216 -5.19 -21.07 -15.41
C SER A 216 -3.87 -21.60 -15.99
N LEU A 217 -2.99 -20.69 -16.44
CA LEU A 217 -1.67 -21.08 -16.91
C LEU A 217 -0.85 -21.77 -15.81
N GLU A 218 -1.02 -21.36 -14.54
CA GLU A 218 -0.41 -22.05 -13.40
C GLU A 218 -0.81 -23.54 -13.35
N LYS A 219 -2.09 -23.85 -13.57
CA LYS A 219 -2.59 -25.24 -13.56
C LYS A 219 -2.00 -26.03 -14.71
N ALA A 220 -1.91 -25.45 -15.90
CA ALA A 220 -1.29 -26.09 -17.06
C ALA A 220 0.20 -26.38 -16.81
N VAL A 221 0.97 -25.44 -16.24
CA VAL A 221 2.38 -25.69 -15.88
C VAL A 221 2.50 -26.87 -14.91
N LYS A 222 1.64 -26.95 -13.90
CA LYS A 222 1.64 -28.04 -12.90
C LYS A 222 1.23 -29.40 -13.47
N SER A 223 0.39 -29.45 -14.51
CA SER A 223 0.00 -30.72 -15.13
C SER A 223 1.02 -31.22 -16.14
N GLU A 224 1.73 -30.31 -16.81
CA GLU A 224 2.62 -30.60 -17.93
C GLU A 224 4.10 -30.73 -17.54
N THR A 225 4.49 -30.24 -16.37
CA THR A 225 5.90 -30.24 -15.95
C THR A 225 6.05 -30.82 -14.54
N SER A 226 7.29 -31.11 -14.14
CA SER A 226 7.58 -31.59 -12.78
C SER A 226 8.94 -31.13 -12.27
N GLY A 227 9.20 -31.35 -10.98
CA GLY A 227 10.51 -31.16 -10.37
C GLY A 227 11.00 -29.71 -10.38
N LEU A 228 12.31 -29.52 -10.59
CA LEU A 228 12.93 -28.19 -10.58
C LEU A 228 12.54 -27.34 -11.80
N PHE A 229 12.17 -27.96 -12.92
CA PHE A 229 11.70 -27.25 -14.09
C PHE A 229 10.32 -26.62 -13.85
N GLU A 230 9.38 -27.39 -13.28
CA GLU A 230 8.08 -26.86 -12.82
C GLU A 230 8.29 -25.74 -11.79
N PHE A 231 9.15 -25.96 -10.80
CA PHE A 231 9.41 -24.98 -9.75
C PHE A 231 9.94 -23.65 -10.32
N ALA A 232 10.82 -23.70 -11.31
CA ALA A 232 11.35 -22.52 -11.99
C ALA A 232 10.25 -21.76 -12.78
N LEU A 233 9.48 -22.46 -13.60
CA LEU A 233 8.37 -21.86 -14.37
C LEU A 233 7.33 -21.21 -13.45
N LEU A 234 6.93 -21.90 -12.38
CA LEU A 234 6.00 -21.38 -11.39
C LEU A 234 6.54 -20.17 -10.63
N THR A 235 7.85 -20.16 -10.34
CA THR A 235 8.48 -18.99 -9.70
C THR A 235 8.44 -17.78 -10.62
N ILE A 236 8.78 -17.94 -11.90
CA ILE A 236 8.71 -16.86 -12.90
C ILE A 236 7.28 -16.34 -13.03
N LEU A 237 6.29 -17.22 -13.23
CA LEU A 237 4.88 -16.83 -13.41
C LEU A 237 4.33 -16.11 -12.19
N ARG A 238 4.49 -16.68 -11.00
CA ARG A 238 3.97 -16.07 -9.76
C ARG A 238 4.66 -14.75 -9.43
N CYS A 239 5.96 -14.61 -9.71
CA CYS A 239 6.66 -13.34 -9.56
C CYS A 239 6.28 -12.30 -10.62
N ALA A 240 5.78 -12.73 -11.79
CA ALA A 240 5.22 -11.84 -12.80
C ALA A 240 3.82 -11.34 -12.41
N GLU A 241 2.98 -12.23 -11.85
CA GLU A 241 1.61 -11.92 -11.43
C GLU A 241 1.56 -11.12 -10.11
N ASN A 242 2.20 -11.62 -9.05
CA ASN A 242 2.26 -10.93 -7.76
C ASN A 242 3.48 -11.42 -6.94
N PRO A 243 4.61 -10.70 -7.00
CA PRO A 243 5.82 -11.09 -6.27
C PRO A 243 5.64 -11.03 -4.75
N GLY A 244 4.83 -10.09 -4.23
CA GLY A 244 4.55 -9.97 -2.80
C GLY A 244 3.85 -11.22 -2.26
N MET A 245 2.80 -11.67 -2.95
CA MET A 245 2.06 -12.88 -2.62
C MET A 245 2.92 -14.14 -2.78
N TYR A 246 3.79 -14.20 -3.80
CA TYR A 246 4.74 -15.30 -3.94
C TYR A 246 5.64 -15.45 -2.71
N PHE A 247 6.32 -14.38 -2.30
CA PHE A 247 7.23 -14.42 -1.15
C PHE A 247 6.47 -14.60 0.17
N ALA A 248 5.26 -14.05 0.31
CA ALA A 248 4.41 -14.30 1.49
C ALA A 248 4.09 -15.80 1.64
N LYS A 249 3.74 -16.47 0.53
CA LYS A 249 3.51 -17.92 0.50
C LYS A 249 4.78 -18.71 0.78
N GLU A 250 5.94 -18.31 0.26
CA GLU A 250 7.20 -19.00 0.53
C GLU A 250 7.67 -18.82 1.98
N LEU A 251 7.47 -17.65 2.58
CA LEU A 251 7.68 -17.43 4.02
C LEU A 251 6.76 -18.34 4.84
N HIS A 252 5.47 -18.39 4.50
CA HIS A 252 4.55 -19.30 5.17
C HIS A 252 4.99 -20.75 5.07
N LYS A 253 5.42 -21.21 3.90
CA LYS A 253 5.96 -22.57 3.74
C LYS A 253 7.22 -22.80 4.55
N ALA A 254 8.09 -21.80 4.70
CA ALA A 254 9.30 -21.92 5.50
C ALA A 254 8.98 -22.13 6.99
N MET A 255 7.88 -21.56 7.47
CA MET A 255 7.49 -21.58 8.89
C MET A 255 6.40 -22.62 9.22
N LYS A 256 5.81 -23.25 8.20
CA LYS A 256 4.72 -24.22 8.37
C LYS A 256 5.26 -25.61 8.68
N GLY A 257 4.90 -26.15 9.85
CA GLY A 257 5.18 -27.54 10.22
C GLY A 257 5.84 -27.64 11.59
N ILE A 258 6.47 -28.79 11.87
CA ILE A 258 7.35 -28.95 13.04
C ILE A 258 8.74 -28.45 12.62
N GLY A 259 9.19 -27.34 13.23
CA GLY A 259 10.45 -26.66 12.89
C GLY A 259 10.29 -25.62 11.79
N THR A 260 11.42 -25.02 11.38
CA THR A 260 11.49 -23.92 10.42
C THR A 260 12.56 -24.24 9.36
N ASP A 261 12.32 -23.89 8.11
CA ASP A 261 13.35 -23.80 7.08
C ASP A 261 14.10 -22.47 7.24
N ASP A 262 15.04 -22.43 8.20
CA ASP A 262 15.76 -21.20 8.57
C ASP A 262 16.59 -20.63 7.41
N SER A 263 17.05 -21.48 6.49
CA SER A 263 17.79 -21.06 5.30
C SER A 263 16.87 -20.28 4.34
N LYS A 264 15.68 -20.81 4.04
CA LYS A 264 14.69 -20.11 3.23
C LYS A 264 14.17 -18.85 3.91
N LEU A 265 13.82 -18.94 5.21
CA LEU A 265 13.35 -17.80 5.99
C LEU A 265 14.37 -16.65 5.95
N THR A 266 15.62 -16.96 6.31
CA THR A 266 16.71 -15.98 6.30
C THR A 266 16.87 -15.38 4.91
N ARG A 267 16.97 -16.21 3.86
CA ARG A 267 17.16 -15.77 2.47
C ARG A 267 16.07 -14.81 2.02
N ILE A 268 14.80 -15.13 2.26
CA ILE A 268 13.69 -14.25 1.85
C ILE A 268 13.75 -12.95 2.65
N VAL A 269 13.92 -13.01 3.98
CA VAL A 269 13.98 -11.80 4.80
C VAL A 269 15.09 -10.85 4.35
N VAL A 270 16.33 -11.34 4.29
CA VAL A 270 17.48 -10.50 3.94
C VAL A 270 17.44 -9.99 2.50
N THR A 271 16.88 -10.75 1.56
CA THR A 271 16.83 -10.30 0.15
C THR A 271 15.65 -9.37 -0.15
N ARG A 272 14.57 -9.41 0.64
CA ARG A 272 13.38 -8.59 0.38
C ARG A 272 13.25 -7.36 1.30
N ALA A 273 13.98 -7.31 2.41
CA ALA A 273 13.94 -6.22 3.39
C ALA A 273 14.22 -4.83 2.80
N GLU A 274 15.10 -4.70 1.80
CA GLU A 274 15.43 -3.42 1.13
C GLU A 274 14.62 -3.18 -0.15
N ILE A 275 13.66 -4.07 -0.48
CA ILE A 275 12.95 -4.05 -1.77
C ILE A 275 11.44 -3.87 -1.55
N ASP A 276 10.78 -4.90 -1.01
CA ASP A 276 9.31 -5.00 -1.00
C ASP A 276 8.74 -5.76 0.20
N MET A 277 9.50 -5.92 1.28
CA MET A 277 9.02 -6.62 2.47
C MET A 277 7.71 -6.07 3.05
N GLN A 278 7.46 -4.75 2.98
CA GLN A 278 6.18 -4.19 3.42
C GLN A 278 5.00 -4.70 2.58
N TYR A 279 5.22 -4.92 1.27
CA TYR A 279 4.21 -5.51 0.39
C TYR A 279 4.02 -7.00 0.68
N ILE A 280 5.09 -7.72 0.99
CA ILE A 280 5.01 -9.12 1.42
C ILE A 280 4.20 -9.25 2.71
N LYS A 281 4.42 -8.35 3.68
CA LYS A 281 3.62 -8.26 4.92
C LYS A 281 2.14 -8.03 4.62
N ALA A 282 1.83 -7.04 3.78
CA ALA A 282 0.48 -6.73 3.34
C ALA A 282 -0.25 -7.93 2.72
N GLU A 283 0.42 -8.67 1.83
CA GLU A 283 -0.15 -9.85 1.18
C GLU A 283 -0.34 -11.03 2.16
N ALA A 284 0.55 -11.17 3.13
CA ALA A 284 0.43 -12.16 4.21
C ALA A 284 -0.77 -11.85 5.12
N GLU A 285 -0.99 -10.58 5.49
CA GLU A 285 -2.15 -10.14 6.26
C GLU A 285 -3.47 -10.39 5.49
N GLN A 286 -3.51 -10.06 4.20
CA GLN A 286 -4.71 -10.22 3.37
C GLN A 286 -5.10 -11.68 3.15
N SER A 287 -4.13 -12.58 3.03
CA SER A 287 -4.38 -14.00 2.77
C SER A 287 -4.79 -14.81 4.01
N ARG A 288 -4.96 -14.17 5.18
CA ARG A 288 -5.16 -14.81 6.50
C ARG A 288 -4.11 -15.90 6.78
N ALA A 289 -2.93 -15.80 6.17
CA ALA A 289 -1.84 -16.66 6.57
C ALA A 289 -1.51 -16.29 8.03
N GLU A 290 -1.38 -17.26 8.93
CA GLU A 290 -1.02 -17.07 10.35
C GLU A 290 0.45 -16.61 10.48
N LEU A 291 0.79 -15.53 9.80
CA LEU A 291 2.12 -14.95 9.64
C LEU A 291 2.37 -13.65 10.43
N PRO A 292 1.40 -12.75 10.68
CA PRO A 292 1.71 -11.37 11.08
C PRO A 292 2.55 -11.27 12.35
N ILE A 293 2.18 -12.00 13.41
CA ILE A 293 2.82 -11.87 14.73
C ILE A 293 4.25 -12.41 14.72
N PHE A 294 4.49 -13.53 14.03
CA PHE A 294 5.81 -14.15 13.99
C PHE A 294 6.74 -13.51 12.95
N LEU A 295 6.20 -12.99 11.84
CA LEU A 295 7.00 -12.24 10.87
C LEU A 295 7.39 -10.86 11.41
N ASP A 296 6.50 -10.19 12.17
CA ASP A 296 6.86 -9.00 12.94
C ASP A 296 7.83 -9.33 14.07
N PHE A 297 7.75 -10.51 14.71
CA PHE A 297 8.75 -10.98 15.68
C PHE A 297 10.12 -11.30 15.04
N VAL A 298 10.17 -11.98 13.90
CA VAL A 298 11.42 -12.31 13.18
C VAL A 298 12.03 -11.04 12.57
N ILE A 299 11.21 -10.13 12.04
CA ILE A 299 11.69 -8.84 11.50
C ILE A 299 12.04 -7.87 12.62
N SER A 300 11.38 -7.87 13.79
CA SER A 300 11.83 -7.10 14.97
C SER A 300 13.11 -7.68 15.57
N THR A 301 13.18 -9.00 15.73
CA THR A 301 14.39 -9.68 16.22
C THR A 301 15.58 -9.53 15.27
N ILE A 302 15.34 -9.42 13.95
CA ILE A 302 16.38 -9.15 12.94
C ILE A 302 16.60 -7.65 12.71
N MET A 303 15.59 -6.78 12.85
CA MET A 303 15.59 -5.39 12.32
C MET A 303 14.88 -4.29 13.15
N ASP A 304 14.26 -4.55 14.30
CA ASP A 304 13.59 -3.50 15.08
C ASP A 304 13.49 -3.86 16.57
N ASP A 305 14.13 -3.09 17.43
CA ASP A 305 13.89 -3.13 18.88
C ASP A 305 13.28 -1.79 19.30
N THR A 306 11.95 -1.71 19.25
CA THR A 306 11.19 -0.67 19.97
C THR A 306 9.96 -1.29 20.60
N GLU A 307 10.00 -1.43 21.93
CA GLU A 307 8.87 -1.46 22.87
C GLU A 307 7.51 -1.92 22.33
N VAL A 308 7.28 -3.23 22.20
CA VAL A 308 5.92 -3.79 22.28
C VAL A 308 5.94 -5.05 23.12
N LEU A 309 5.84 -4.84 24.44
CA LEU A 309 4.97 -5.55 25.39
C LEU A 309 5.44 -5.15 26.80
N GLY A 310 4.77 -4.17 27.39
CA GLY A 310 4.88 -3.90 28.80
C GLY A 310 4.38 -5.08 29.61
N THR A 311 5.27 -6.05 29.90
CA THR A 311 5.26 -6.89 31.10
C THR A 311 6.53 -7.74 31.13
N LYS A 312 7.41 -7.40 32.09
CA LYS A 312 8.51 -8.19 32.66
C LYS A 312 9.63 -8.63 31.68
N GLY A 313 10.76 -7.94 31.82
CA GLY A 313 11.97 -8.16 31.03
C GLY A 313 12.46 -9.60 31.02
N HIS A 314 12.89 -10.05 29.85
CA HIS A 314 13.85 -11.11 29.63
C HIS A 314 14.88 -10.57 28.63
N VAL A 315 16.14 -10.56 29.07
CA VAL A 315 17.33 -10.29 28.26
C VAL A 315 17.49 -11.42 27.26
N ILE A 316 17.72 -11.14 25.97
CA ILE A 316 17.83 -12.16 24.93
C ILE A 316 19.24 -12.79 24.98
N SER A 317 19.35 -14.04 25.48
CA SER A 317 20.53 -14.91 25.37
C SER A 317 20.41 -15.87 24.16
N GLU A 318 21.50 -16.58 23.82
CA GLU A 318 21.56 -17.66 22.80
C GLU A 318 20.41 -18.70 22.94
N ASP A 319 19.78 -18.79 24.11
CA ASP A 319 18.69 -19.72 24.42
C ASP A 319 17.37 -19.40 23.68
N ASN A 320 17.14 -18.15 23.23
CA ASN A 320 15.90 -17.80 22.52
C ASN A 320 15.85 -18.30 21.07
N TRP A 321 17.01 -18.59 20.45
CA TRP A 321 17.05 -19.37 19.21
C TRP A 321 16.69 -20.84 19.44
N THR A 322 16.92 -21.37 20.64
CA THR A 322 16.53 -22.74 20.99
C THR A 322 15.01 -22.85 21.17
N ILE A 323 14.32 -21.78 21.60
CA ILE A 323 12.85 -21.72 21.68
C ILE A 323 12.19 -21.77 20.30
N LEU A 324 12.85 -21.29 19.25
CA LEU A 324 12.42 -21.46 17.85
C LEU A 324 12.48 -22.92 17.37
N SER A 325 13.25 -23.78 18.06
CA SER A 325 13.39 -25.21 17.76
C SER A 325 12.54 -26.14 18.64
N SER A 326 11.97 -25.66 19.76
CA SER A 326 11.21 -26.49 20.71
C SER A 326 9.68 -26.28 20.63
N SER A 327 9.06 -26.97 19.68
CA SER A 327 7.76 -27.70 19.72
C SER A 327 6.51 -27.21 20.50
N THR A 328 6.45 -26.03 21.11
CA THR A 328 5.38 -25.75 22.11
C THR A 328 4.28 -24.79 21.63
N TYR A 329 4.44 -24.07 20.50
CA TYR A 329 3.41 -23.12 20.05
C TYR A 329 2.35 -23.75 19.13
N CYS A 330 2.68 -24.79 18.35
CA CYS A 330 1.72 -25.43 17.43
C CYS A 330 0.77 -26.46 18.08
N ALA A 331 0.91 -26.75 19.38
CA ALA A 331 0.16 -27.85 20.01
C ALA A 331 -1.24 -27.48 20.53
N ASN A 332 -1.62 -26.19 20.63
CA ASN A 332 -2.82 -25.78 21.36
C ASN A 332 -3.99 -25.21 20.53
N ILE A 333 -3.99 -25.36 19.20
CA ILE A 333 -5.14 -24.93 18.37
C ILE A 333 -5.65 -26.08 17.51
N LYS A 334 -6.10 -27.16 18.16
CA LYS A 334 -7.05 -28.13 17.57
C LYS A 334 -7.94 -28.73 18.65
N LYS A 335 -9.18 -28.25 18.74
CA LYS A 335 -10.46 -28.95 19.09
C LYS A 335 -11.53 -27.88 19.33
N ASP A 336 -12.33 -27.53 18.33
CA ASP A 336 -13.60 -28.15 17.89
C ASP A 336 -14.81 -27.28 18.37
N PRO A 337 -15.62 -26.69 17.47
CA PRO A 337 -16.70 -25.79 17.81
C PRO A 337 -18.03 -26.54 17.93
N GLN A 338 -18.58 -26.66 19.14
CA GLN A 338 -20.02 -26.75 19.45
C GLN A 338 -20.22 -27.23 20.90
N GLN A 339 -20.72 -26.35 21.77
CA GLN A 339 -21.82 -26.61 22.73
C GLN A 339 -21.99 -25.40 23.65
N GLY A 340 -23.20 -24.82 23.63
CA GLY A 340 -23.61 -23.83 24.61
C GLY A 340 -23.93 -24.46 25.96
N SER A 341 -23.74 -23.70 27.04
CA SER A 341 -24.64 -23.56 28.18
C SER A 341 -23.91 -22.97 29.39
N CYS A 342 -24.58 -22.04 30.07
CA CYS A 342 -24.24 -21.54 31.41
C CYS A 342 -24.06 -22.69 32.42
N LEU A 343 -23.12 -22.57 33.36
CA LEU A 343 -23.39 -22.63 34.81
C LEU A 343 -22.14 -22.42 35.68
N HIS A 344 -22.33 -21.56 36.70
CA HIS A 344 -21.63 -21.36 37.96
C HIS A 344 -20.62 -22.40 38.46
N ILE A 345 -19.51 -21.92 39.05
CA ILE A 345 -19.01 -22.25 40.42
C ILE A 345 -18.20 -21.02 40.95
N PHE A 346 -18.79 -20.07 41.71
CA PHE A 346 -18.58 -19.80 43.16
C PHE A 346 -17.17 -20.14 43.72
N SER A 347 -16.30 -19.20 44.10
CA SER A 347 -16.29 -18.30 45.29
C SER A 347 -15.17 -18.65 46.26
N TYR A 348 -14.42 -17.65 46.76
CA TYR A 348 -13.66 -17.51 48.03
C TYR A 348 -12.63 -16.39 47.76
N PHE A 349 -12.60 -15.19 48.36
CA PHE A 349 -13.03 -14.66 49.65
C PHE A 349 -13.62 -13.24 49.50
N SER A 350 -14.49 -12.87 50.43
CA SER A 350 -15.05 -11.53 50.69
C SER A 350 -14.73 -11.18 52.16
N PRO A 351 -15.16 -10.05 52.74
CA PRO A 351 -14.62 -8.69 52.62
C PRO A 351 -14.37 -8.05 54.02
N ASN A 352 -14.31 -6.71 54.07
CA ASN A 352 -14.45 -5.76 55.20
C ASN A 352 -13.15 -5.08 55.69
N SER A 353 -13.11 -3.78 56.02
CA SER A 353 -14.11 -2.71 56.01
C SER A 353 -13.46 -1.35 56.37
N SER A 354 -14.14 -0.27 55.95
CA SER A 354 -14.38 1.02 56.62
C SER A 354 -13.25 1.98 57.00
N SER A 355 -13.32 3.20 56.46
CA SER A 355 -13.53 4.50 57.17
C SER A 355 -13.39 5.65 56.16
N SER A 356 -14.46 6.37 55.78
CA SER A 356 -15.14 7.51 56.42
C SER A 356 -14.34 8.83 56.44
N GLY A 357 -14.90 9.89 55.81
CA GLY A 357 -14.55 11.30 56.05
C GLY A 357 -14.82 12.21 54.84
N THR A 358 -16.07 12.61 54.60
CA THR A 358 -16.70 13.94 54.86
C THR A 358 -16.22 15.13 54.01
N VAL A 359 -17.23 15.77 53.40
CA VAL A 359 -17.26 16.94 52.52
C VAL A 359 -17.34 18.24 53.33
N VAL A 360 -16.62 19.32 52.94
CA VAL A 360 -17.05 20.74 53.07
C VAL A 360 -16.34 21.60 51.98
N PRO A 361 -17.01 22.59 51.35
CA PRO A 361 -16.49 23.40 50.24
C PRO A 361 -15.96 24.78 50.68
N THR A 362 -15.07 25.38 49.87
CA THR A 362 -14.74 26.82 49.94
C THR A 362 -14.32 27.36 48.56
N GLU A 363 -15.04 28.37 48.06
CA GLU A 363 -14.60 29.29 46.97
C GLU A 363 -13.61 30.36 47.49
N PRO A 364 -13.26 31.44 46.74
CA PRO A 364 -12.16 31.49 45.79
C PRO A 364 -11.12 32.56 46.18
N MET A 365 -9.91 32.51 45.61
CA MET A 365 -8.97 33.64 45.67
C MET A 365 -8.44 33.99 44.29
N ALA A 366 -8.78 35.22 43.89
CA ALA A 366 -8.32 35.90 42.71
C ALA A 366 -6.81 36.16 42.75
N VAL A 367 -6.12 35.88 41.65
CA VAL A 367 -4.90 36.58 41.27
C VAL A 367 -5.05 37.02 39.82
N LYS A 368 -5.13 38.33 39.64
CA LYS A 368 -5.06 39.03 38.36
C LYS A 368 -3.69 38.76 37.74
N ASN A 369 -3.65 38.28 36.51
CA ASN A 369 -2.58 38.58 35.58
C ASN A 369 -3.19 38.78 34.20
N GLU A 370 -3.19 40.03 33.77
CA GLU A 370 -3.52 40.46 32.42
C GLU A 370 -2.42 39.99 31.47
N ILE A 371 -2.76 39.08 30.56
CA ILE A 371 -2.09 38.95 29.27
C ILE A 371 -3.20 38.84 28.23
N SER A 372 -3.38 39.92 27.48
CA SER A 372 -4.30 39.99 26.35
C SER A 372 -3.87 39.01 25.26
N ILE A 373 -4.59 37.90 25.12
CA ILE A 373 -4.57 37.07 23.92
C ILE A 373 -5.88 37.34 23.18
N LEU A 374 -5.73 38.02 22.04
CA LEU A 374 -6.79 38.26 21.08
C LEU A 374 -7.18 36.91 20.45
N ILE A 375 -8.19 36.24 21.00
CA ILE A 375 -8.82 35.09 20.36
C ILE A 375 -9.81 35.63 19.33
N CYS A 376 -9.41 35.69 18.07
CA CYS A 376 -10.35 35.79 16.95
C CYS A 376 -11.10 34.45 16.83
N VAL A 377 -12.20 34.31 17.58
CA VAL A 377 -13.18 33.26 17.31
C VAL A 377 -13.96 33.70 16.08
N ILE A 378 -13.59 33.21 14.89
CA ILE A 378 -14.48 33.26 13.73
C ILE A 378 -15.55 32.19 13.97
N VAL A 379 -16.62 32.56 14.67
CA VAL A 379 -17.86 31.77 14.67
C VAL A 379 -18.49 31.96 13.30
N GLY A 380 -18.23 31.03 12.38
CA GLY A 380 -19.02 30.89 11.16
C GLY A 380 -20.48 30.71 11.55
N THR A 381 -21.30 31.73 11.29
CA THR A 381 -22.72 31.71 11.61
C THR A 381 -23.41 30.81 10.59
N ILE A 382 -23.76 29.58 10.98
CA ILE A 382 -24.58 28.68 10.17
C ILE A 382 -26.02 29.21 10.23
N PHE A 383 -26.45 29.89 9.17
CA PHE A 383 -27.87 30.19 8.96
C PHE A 383 -28.59 28.92 8.50
N ILE A 384 -29.31 28.26 9.41
CA ILE A 384 -30.32 27.26 9.02
C ILE A 384 -31.61 28.02 8.72
N ASN A 385 -31.79 28.46 7.48
CA ASN A 385 -33.09 28.90 7.02
C ASN A 385 -33.95 27.68 6.71
N GLY A 386 -34.78 27.28 7.67
CA GLY A 386 -35.87 26.35 7.44
C GLY A 386 -36.93 27.00 6.55
N LYS A 387 -37.03 26.52 5.31
CA LYS A 387 -38.25 26.61 4.51
C LYS A 387 -38.51 25.24 3.88
N ASP A 388 -39.65 24.66 4.23
CA ASP A 388 -40.20 23.47 3.56
C ASP A 388 -40.45 23.77 2.08
N GLY A 389 -39.86 22.96 1.18
CA GLY A 389 -40.19 22.94 -0.24
C GLY A 389 -39.06 22.43 -1.13
N ASN A 390 -39.07 21.13 -1.49
CA ASN A 390 -38.08 20.38 -2.29
C ASN A 390 -36.65 20.41 -1.71
N ALA A 391 -36.12 19.25 -1.30
CA ALA A 391 -34.83 19.18 -0.63
C ALA A 391 -33.67 19.46 -1.60
N GLU A 392 -33.26 20.73 -1.73
CA GLU A 392 -32.08 21.14 -2.48
C GLU A 392 -30.76 20.72 -1.78
N LEU A 393 -29.67 20.57 -2.56
CA LEU A 393 -28.35 20.28 -2.01
C LEU A 393 -27.89 21.38 -1.04
N GLN A 394 -27.48 20.99 0.17
CA GLN A 394 -26.99 21.95 1.16
C GLN A 394 -25.71 22.63 0.68
N ARG A 395 -25.67 23.96 0.79
CA ARG A 395 -24.56 24.80 0.33
C ARG A 395 -23.76 25.35 1.50
N PHE A 396 -22.44 25.33 1.37
CA PHE A 396 -21.47 25.85 2.32
C PHE A 396 -20.49 26.77 1.60
N ASP A 397 -19.92 27.72 2.33
CA ASP A 397 -18.97 28.69 1.77
C ASP A 397 -17.56 28.47 2.34
N HIS A 398 -16.56 28.58 1.47
CA HIS A 398 -15.16 28.71 1.84
C HIS A 398 -14.53 29.78 0.95
N PRO A 399 -14.27 30.99 1.47
CA PRO A 399 -13.79 32.10 0.64
C PRO A 399 -12.40 31.78 0.08
N ALA A 400 -12.11 32.31 -1.10
CA ALA A 400 -10.76 32.22 -1.65
C ALA A 400 -9.77 33.04 -0.81
N LYS A 401 -8.47 32.79 -0.98
CA LYS A 401 -7.42 33.60 -0.36
C LYS A 401 -7.52 35.06 -0.81
N ALA A 402 -6.86 35.94 -0.06
CA ALA A 402 -6.82 37.38 -0.38
C ALA A 402 -6.23 37.69 -1.77
N ASP A 403 -5.39 36.80 -2.32
CA ASP A 403 -4.84 36.91 -3.67
C ASP A 403 -5.77 36.34 -4.77
N GLY A 404 -6.96 35.85 -4.39
CA GLY A 404 -7.94 35.27 -5.30
C GLY A 404 -7.60 33.86 -5.77
N SER A 405 -6.77 33.13 -5.01
CA SER A 405 -6.41 31.74 -5.27
C SER A 405 -6.97 30.76 -4.24
N LEU A 406 -6.95 29.47 -4.59
CA LEU A 406 -7.21 28.33 -3.72
C LEU A 406 -6.10 27.30 -3.88
N SER A 407 -5.66 26.72 -2.77
CA SER A 407 -4.72 25.62 -2.66
C SER A 407 -5.43 24.45 -1.96
N ILE A 408 -5.52 23.30 -2.63
CA ILE A 408 -6.31 22.14 -2.19
C ILE A 408 -5.47 20.87 -2.30
N LEU A 409 -5.62 19.96 -1.34
CA LEU A 409 -5.18 18.57 -1.45
C LEU A 409 -6.39 17.67 -1.67
N VAL A 410 -6.23 16.62 -2.46
CA VAL A 410 -7.26 15.60 -2.70
C VAL A 410 -6.69 14.22 -2.39
N VAL A 411 -7.42 13.42 -1.64
CA VAL A 411 -7.04 12.05 -1.27
C VAL A 411 -8.29 11.15 -1.14
N GLY A 412 -8.16 9.88 -1.50
CA GLY A 412 -9.22 8.88 -1.42
C GLY A 412 -8.66 7.52 -1.00
N ASP A 413 -9.55 6.61 -0.61
CA ASP A 413 -9.24 5.20 -0.37
C ASP A 413 -8.17 5.00 0.72
N TRP A 414 -8.36 5.74 1.81
CA TRP A 414 -7.45 5.85 2.95
C TRP A 414 -8.06 5.28 4.23
N GLY A 415 -7.35 5.39 5.35
CA GLY A 415 -7.88 5.03 6.66
C GLY A 415 -7.63 3.58 7.07
N ARG A 416 -6.35 3.19 7.04
CA ARG A 416 -5.83 1.89 7.47
C ARG A 416 -4.88 2.01 8.66
N LYS A 417 -5.17 2.93 9.60
CA LYS A 417 -4.41 3.13 10.84
C LYS A 417 -2.92 3.41 10.60
N GLY A 418 -2.61 4.16 9.54
CA GLY A 418 -1.24 4.47 9.13
C GLY A 418 -0.57 3.39 8.27
N LYS A 419 -1.16 2.20 8.13
CA LYS A 419 -0.63 1.10 7.31
C LYS A 419 -0.77 1.37 5.81
N TYR A 420 -0.11 0.53 5.00
CA TYR A 420 -0.11 0.62 3.54
C TYR A 420 0.26 2.03 3.07
N ASN A 421 1.39 2.54 3.58
CA ASN A 421 1.94 3.86 3.29
C ASN A 421 1.02 5.06 3.57
N GLN A 422 -0.08 4.88 4.31
CA GLN A 422 -0.97 6.00 4.63
C GLN A 422 -0.22 7.09 5.40
N SER A 423 0.67 6.70 6.33
CA SER A 423 1.48 7.66 7.10
C SER A 423 2.47 8.43 6.22
N GLU A 424 3.07 7.76 5.22
CA GLU A 424 3.98 8.34 4.25
C GLU A 424 3.25 9.31 3.31
N VAL A 425 2.04 8.94 2.84
CA VAL A 425 1.15 9.85 2.11
C VAL A 425 0.83 11.07 2.97
N ALA A 426 0.41 10.87 4.22
CA ALA A 426 0.11 11.96 5.15
C ALA A 426 1.30 12.88 5.41
N TYR A 427 2.51 12.31 5.51
CA TYR A 427 3.75 13.06 5.67
C TYR A 427 4.02 13.96 4.45
N GLN A 428 3.93 13.42 3.24
CA GLN A 428 4.12 14.20 2.02
C GLN A 428 3.01 15.21 1.77
N MET A 429 1.76 14.89 2.11
CA MET A 429 0.65 15.85 2.15
C MET A 429 0.97 17.01 3.11
N GLY A 430 1.55 16.73 4.28
CA GLY A 430 1.97 17.75 5.24
C GLY A 430 3.01 18.72 4.66
N ILE A 431 4.08 18.18 4.07
CA ILE A 431 5.13 18.99 3.40
C ILE A 431 4.54 19.82 2.25
N THR A 432 3.69 19.21 1.44
CA THR A 432 3.11 19.84 0.25
C THR A 432 2.09 20.91 0.62
N GLY A 433 1.25 20.63 1.62
CA GLY A 433 0.28 21.56 2.17
C GLY A 433 0.94 22.79 2.80
N GLU A 434 2.09 22.63 3.44
CA GLU A 434 2.87 23.77 3.95
C GLU A 434 3.42 24.63 2.81
N LYS A 435 4.02 24.01 1.78
CA LYS A 435 4.54 24.72 0.60
C LYS A 435 3.47 25.48 -0.19
N MET A 436 2.23 24.98 -0.17
CA MET A 436 1.10 25.55 -0.89
C MET A 436 0.28 26.55 -0.09
N ASP A 437 0.57 26.67 1.21
CA ASP A 437 -0.30 27.36 2.17
C ASP A 437 -1.75 26.85 2.04
N LEU A 438 -1.97 25.60 2.44
CA LEU A 438 -3.21 24.87 2.17
C LEU A 438 -4.48 25.56 2.71
N ASP A 439 -5.55 25.61 1.91
CA ASP A 439 -6.87 26.10 2.34
C ASP A 439 -7.69 24.97 3.00
N PHE A 440 -7.89 23.87 2.27
CA PHE A 440 -8.64 22.70 2.73
C PHE A 440 -8.24 21.41 2.01
N ILE A 441 -8.75 20.28 2.52
CA ILE A 441 -8.55 18.95 1.95
C ILE A 441 -9.89 18.44 1.44
N ILE A 442 -9.88 17.76 0.30
CA ILE A 442 -11.01 17.00 -0.25
C ILE A 442 -10.74 15.51 -0.01
N SER A 443 -11.68 14.81 0.62
CA SER A 443 -11.70 13.35 0.65
C SER A 443 -12.72 12.80 -0.34
N THR A 444 -12.28 11.97 -1.29
CA THR A 444 -13.15 11.35 -2.30
C THR A 444 -13.87 10.09 -1.80
N GLY A 445 -13.84 9.81 -0.50
CA GLY A 445 -14.52 8.68 0.12
C GLY A 445 -13.65 7.42 0.25
N ASP A 446 -14.27 6.36 0.78
CA ASP A 446 -13.60 5.22 1.38
C ASP A 446 -12.62 5.69 2.45
N ASN A 447 -13.19 6.36 3.45
CA ASN A 447 -12.45 7.08 4.48
C ASN A 447 -11.85 6.14 5.54
N PHE A 448 -12.49 4.99 5.79
CA PHE A 448 -12.04 4.02 6.80
C PHE A 448 -12.16 2.58 6.28
N TYR A 449 -11.04 1.86 6.22
CA TYR A 449 -11.03 0.44 5.82
C TYR A 449 -11.00 -0.52 7.01
N PRO A 450 -11.51 -1.76 6.83
CA PRO A 450 -12.02 -2.31 5.57
C PRO A 450 -13.50 -2.01 5.27
N GLY A 451 -14.25 -1.36 6.15
CA GLY A 451 -15.69 -1.23 5.98
C GLY A 451 -16.34 -0.09 6.78
N GLY A 452 -15.74 1.10 6.76
CA GLY A 452 -16.28 2.25 7.49
C GLY A 452 -16.06 2.17 9.01
N LEU A 453 -16.75 3.04 9.74
CA LEU A 453 -16.81 3.04 11.21
C LEU A 453 -17.98 2.17 11.68
N THR A 454 -17.90 1.59 12.88
CA THR A 454 -19.02 0.85 13.47
C THR A 454 -20.04 1.75 14.17
N ASP A 455 -19.61 2.90 14.70
CA ASP A 455 -20.43 3.93 15.34
C ASP A 455 -19.63 5.25 15.47
N GLU A 456 -20.26 6.31 16.02
CA GLU A 456 -19.62 7.62 16.25
C GLU A 456 -18.44 7.63 17.26
N HIS A 457 -18.25 6.54 18.01
CA HIS A 457 -17.23 6.37 19.04
C HIS A 457 -16.12 5.39 18.65
N ASP A 458 -16.19 4.80 17.45
CA ASP A 458 -15.17 3.89 16.92
C ASP A 458 -13.76 4.53 17.01
N THR A 459 -12.80 3.74 17.48
CA THR A 459 -11.40 4.17 17.62
C THR A 459 -10.70 4.28 16.27
N ALA A 460 -11.22 3.63 15.22
CA ALA A 460 -10.72 3.76 13.86
C ALA A 460 -10.71 5.21 13.39
N PHE A 461 -11.67 6.05 13.83
CA PHE A 461 -11.64 7.48 13.54
C PHE A 461 -10.33 8.14 14.01
N GLU A 462 -9.95 7.93 15.28
CA GLU A 462 -8.71 8.50 15.81
C GLU A 462 -7.46 7.84 15.23
N GLU A 463 -7.46 6.51 15.11
CA GLU A 463 -6.31 5.72 14.68
C GLU A 463 -5.98 5.93 13.19
N SER A 464 -6.98 6.18 12.35
CA SER A 464 -6.84 6.32 10.91
C SER A 464 -6.87 7.76 10.41
N PHE A 465 -7.44 8.70 11.17
CA PHE A 465 -7.55 10.11 10.77
C PHE A 465 -6.76 11.03 11.70
N THR A 466 -7.23 11.20 12.94
CA THR A 466 -6.68 12.21 13.88
C THR A 466 -5.20 12.01 14.16
N LYS A 467 -4.76 10.77 14.40
CA LYS A 467 -3.36 10.43 14.75
C LYS A 467 -2.45 10.27 13.52
N ILE A 468 -3.01 10.27 12.31
CA ILE A 468 -2.24 10.12 11.07
C ILE A 468 -1.96 11.48 10.43
N TYR A 469 -3.00 12.31 10.26
CA TYR A 469 -2.87 13.61 9.61
C TYR A 469 -2.59 14.72 10.63
N THR A 470 -1.43 14.64 11.28
CA THR A 470 -1.02 15.47 12.42
C THR A 470 -0.22 16.72 12.03
N ALA A 471 0.27 16.81 10.80
CA ALA A 471 1.06 17.96 10.34
C ALA A 471 0.28 19.28 10.51
N PRO A 472 0.91 20.39 10.93
CA PRO A 472 0.24 21.67 11.15
C PRO A 472 -0.52 22.18 9.90
N SER A 473 0.07 21.99 8.72
CA SER A 473 -0.53 22.35 7.42
C SER A 473 -1.79 21.56 7.10
N LEU A 474 -1.98 20.38 7.70
CA LEU A 474 -3.16 19.52 7.54
C LEU A 474 -4.24 19.79 8.60
N GLN A 475 -4.01 20.71 9.54
CA GLN A 475 -5.03 21.13 10.51
C GLN A 475 -6.04 22.10 9.89
N LYS A 476 -6.63 21.68 8.77
CA LYS A 476 -7.62 22.39 7.96
C LYS A 476 -8.90 21.56 7.87
N LEU A 477 -9.96 22.13 7.32
CA LEU A 477 -11.19 21.36 7.08
C LEU A 477 -10.96 20.29 6.01
N TRP A 478 -11.52 19.11 6.27
CA TRP A 478 -11.60 17.98 5.35
C TRP A 478 -13.03 17.86 4.88
N TYR A 479 -13.29 18.23 3.62
CA TYR A 479 -14.57 18.07 2.96
C TYR A 479 -14.63 16.67 2.33
N SER A 480 -15.38 15.79 2.97
CA SER A 480 -15.44 14.36 2.64
C SER A 480 -16.80 13.95 2.06
N VAL A 481 -16.78 12.98 1.16
CA VAL A 481 -17.93 12.14 0.78
C VAL A 481 -17.73 10.71 1.26
N LEU A 482 -18.78 9.89 1.17
CA LEU A 482 -18.72 8.46 1.46
C LEU A 482 -18.34 7.67 0.20
N GLY A 483 -17.58 6.59 0.38
CA GLY A 483 -17.38 5.55 -0.61
C GLY A 483 -18.11 4.25 -0.27
N ASN A 484 -18.00 3.23 -1.11
CA ASN A 484 -18.75 1.99 -0.90
C ASN A 484 -18.26 1.22 0.34
N HIS A 485 -17.00 1.33 0.73
CA HIS A 485 -16.51 0.72 1.96
C HIS A 485 -17.07 1.42 3.19
N ASP A 486 -17.31 2.73 3.13
CA ASP A 486 -17.94 3.48 4.23
C ASP A 486 -19.37 3.01 4.50
N TYR A 487 -20.07 2.59 3.45
CA TYR A 487 -21.41 2.00 3.55
C TYR A 487 -21.43 0.59 4.13
N ARG A 488 -20.29 -0.09 4.28
CA ARG A 488 -20.25 -1.45 4.87
C ARG A 488 -20.33 -1.47 6.39
N GLY A 489 -20.16 -0.32 7.01
CA GLY A 489 -20.29 -0.09 8.44
C GLY A 489 -21.52 0.75 8.75
N ASP A 490 -21.41 1.64 9.74
CA ASP A 490 -22.40 2.67 10.01
C ASP A 490 -22.09 3.91 9.16
N ALA A 491 -22.82 4.05 8.04
CA ALA A 491 -22.66 5.20 7.16
C ALA A 491 -23.08 6.51 7.85
N LEU A 492 -24.06 6.47 8.76
CA LEU A 492 -24.57 7.65 9.46
C LEU A 492 -23.61 8.15 10.54
N ALA A 493 -22.82 7.26 11.16
CA ALA A 493 -21.78 7.62 12.11
C ALA A 493 -20.77 8.59 11.51
N GLN A 494 -20.39 8.38 10.25
CA GLN A 494 -19.45 9.24 9.53
C GLN A 494 -20.00 10.65 9.24
N LEU A 495 -21.33 10.77 9.16
CA LEU A 495 -22.04 12.04 8.96
C LEU A 495 -22.37 12.73 10.28
N SER A 496 -22.14 12.07 11.41
CA SER A 496 -22.54 12.54 12.72
C SER A 496 -21.75 13.79 13.11
N PRO A 497 -22.42 14.84 13.65
CA PRO A 497 -21.73 16.00 14.20
C PRO A 497 -20.79 15.63 15.36
N ILE A 498 -20.94 14.44 15.97
CA ILE A 498 -20.06 13.93 17.02
C ILE A 498 -18.63 13.77 16.51
N LEU A 499 -18.41 13.30 15.28
CA LEU A 499 -17.04 13.19 14.75
C LEU A 499 -16.36 14.55 14.59
N LYS A 500 -17.10 15.57 14.18
CA LYS A 500 -16.60 16.95 14.14
C LYS A 500 -16.32 17.53 15.54
N GLN A 501 -17.05 17.08 16.56
CA GLN A 501 -16.75 17.44 17.96
C GLN A 501 -15.48 16.75 18.47
N ARG A 502 -15.23 15.50 18.03
CA ARG A 502 -14.01 14.74 18.36
C ARG A 502 -12.78 15.33 17.66
N ASP A 503 -12.91 15.70 16.39
CA ASP A 503 -11.88 16.39 15.63
C ASP A 503 -12.51 17.45 14.71
N SER A 504 -12.26 18.73 15.02
CA SER A 504 -12.86 19.89 14.33
C SER A 504 -12.57 19.97 12.83
N LYS A 505 -11.57 19.23 12.34
CA LYS A 505 -11.21 19.14 10.92
C LYS A 505 -12.25 18.36 10.11
N TRP A 506 -12.99 17.46 10.74
CA TRP A 506 -13.87 16.53 10.04
C TRP A 506 -15.15 17.20 9.54
N PHE A 507 -15.45 17.01 8.25
CA PHE A 507 -16.72 17.39 7.65
C PHE A 507 -17.13 16.36 6.59
N CYS A 508 -18.22 15.64 6.80
CA CYS A 508 -18.72 14.65 5.85
C CYS A 508 -20.25 14.71 5.75
N LEU A 509 -20.74 14.71 4.51
CA LEU A 509 -22.16 14.59 4.15
C LEU A 509 -22.25 13.69 2.91
N LYS A 510 -23.42 13.10 2.66
CA LYS A 510 -23.64 12.30 1.44
C LYS A 510 -23.51 13.15 0.18
N SER A 511 -24.20 14.28 0.12
CA SER A 511 -24.12 15.20 -1.01
C SER A 511 -24.38 16.64 -0.57
N TYR A 512 -23.58 17.57 -1.11
CA TYR A 512 -23.58 18.98 -0.72
C TYR A 512 -22.75 19.80 -1.72
N ILE A 513 -22.83 21.12 -1.60
CA ILE A 513 -22.08 22.06 -2.44
C ILE A 513 -21.16 22.88 -1.56
N LEU A 514 -19.90 22.98 -1.96
CA LEU A 514 -18.94 23.92 -1.41
C LEU A 514 -18.70 25.03 -2.43
N SER A 515 -19.12 26.23 -2.07
CA SER A 515 -18.97 27.42 -2.89
C SER A 515 -17.73 28.19 -2.46
N THR A 516 -16.95 28.57 -3.44
CA THR A 516 -15.82 29.50 -3.29
C THR A 516 -16.03 30.63 -4.27
N ASP A 517 -15.45 31.80 -4.02
CA ASP A 517 -15.63 32.98 -4.88
C ASP A 517 -15.21 32.75 -6.35
N ILE A 518 -14.44 31.68 -6.62
CA ILE A 518 -13.87 31.37 -7.94
C ILE A 518 -14.28 29.99 -8.49
N ALA A 519 -14.72 29.07 -7.64
CA ALA A 519 -15.04 27.68 -7.99
C ALA A 519 -16.19 27.13 -7.14
N GLU A 520 -16.97 26.21 -7.68
CA GLU A 520 -17.96 25.44 -6.91
C GLU A 520 -17.66 23.94 -7.02
N PHE A 521 -17.66 23.29 -5.86
CA PHE A 521 -17.47 21.85 -5.72
C PHE A 521 -18.79 21.19 -5.37
N PHE A 522 -19.24 20.25 -6.19
CA PHE A 522 -20.47 19.49 -6.00
C PHE A 522 -20.10 18.09 -5.54
N PHE A 523 -20.25 17.83 -4.25
CA PHE A 523 -19.99 16.54 -3.63
C PHE A 523 -21.23 15.65 -3.79
N ILE A 524 -21.07 14.47 -4.39
CA ILE A 524 -22.17 13.60 -4.79
C ILE A 524 -21.96 12.18 -4.27
N ASP A 525 -23.02 11.61 -3.70
CA ASP A 525 -23.03 10.26 -3.18
C ASP A 525 -23.20 9.27 -4.33
N THR A 526 -22.09 8.71 -4.79
CA THR A 526 -22.11 7.83 -5.97
C THR A 526 -22.35 6.36 -5.62
N THR A 527 -22.28 5.97 -4.34
CA THR A 527 -22.46 4.57 -3.91
C THR A 527 -23.83 4.01 -4.28
N PRO A 528 -24.95 4.73 -4.09
CA PRO A 528 -26.27 4.22 -4.46
C PRO A 528 -26.49 4.03 -5.96
N PHE A 529 -25.62 4.53 -6.85
CA PHE A 529 -25.77 4.34 -8.29
C PHE A 529 -25.42 2.93 -8.75
N GLN A 530 -24.58 2.22 -8.01
CA GLN A 530 -24.04 0.94 -8.42
C GLN A 530 -25.04 -0.20 -8.17
N ASP A 531 -25.60 -0.79 -9.24
CA ASP A 531 -26.69 -1.77 -9.15
C ASP A 531 -26.29 -3.03 -8.39
N LYS A 532 -25.05 -3.50 -8.60
CA LYS A 532 -24.55 -4.73 -8.00
C LYS A 532 -24.62 -4.72 -6.46
N TYR A 533 -24.50 -3.56 -5.81
CA TYR A 533 -24.58 -3.48 -4.35
C TYR A 533 -26.00 -3.76 -3.79
N PHE A 534 -27.02 -3.73 -4.64
CA PHE A 534 -28.39 -4.05 -4.27
C PHE A 534 -28.81 -5.44 -4.77
N THR A 535 -28.31 -5.85 -5.95
CA THR A 535 -28.75 -7.10 -6.60
C THR A 535 -27.85 -8.29 -6.30
N ASP A 536 -26.55 -8.05 -6.11
CA ASP A 536 -25.54 -9.09 -5.90
C ASP A 536 -24.38 -8.55 -5.04
N PRO A 537 -24.63 -8.28 -3.73
CA PRO A 537 -23.61 -7.71 -2.84
C PRO A 537 -22.56 -8.74 -2.37
N GLU A 538 -22.61 -9.98 -2.86
CA GLU A 538 -21.84 -11.12 -2.35
C GLU A 538 -22.02 -11.28 -0.82
N ASP A 539 -20.93 -11.30 -0.05
CA ASP A 539 -20.93 -11.42 1.42
C ASP A 539 -21.00 -10.04 2.13
N GLU A 540 -21.07 -8.94 1.39
CA GLU A 540 -21.02 -7.58 1.95
C GLU A 540 -22.42 -7.10 2.39
N VAL A 541 -22.47 -6.37 3.51
CA VAL A 541 -23.71 -5.75 4.00
C VAL A 541 -23.56 -4.24 3.88
N TYR A 542 -24.54 -3.59 3.26
CA TYR A 542 -24.53 -2.14 3.06
C TYR A 542 -25.61 -1.44 3.89
N ASP A 543 -25.24 -0.35 4.56
CA ASP A 543 -26.13 0.52 5.33
C ASP A 543 -26.90 1.48 4.43
N TRP A 544 -28.07 1.04 3.96
CA TRP A 544 -28.94 1.86 3.11
C TRP A 544 -29.85 2.84 3.87
N ARG A 545 -29.59 3.10 5.15
CA ARG A 545 -30.38 4.09 5.91
C ARG A 545 -30.26 5.48 5.27
N GLY A 546 -31.41 6.11 5.07
CA GLY A 546 -31.51 7.40 4.39
C GLY A 546 -31.20 7.35 2.88
N VAL A 547 -31.09 6.16 2.27
CA VAL A 547 -31.01 5.97 0.81
C VAL A 547 -32.31 5.36 0.26
N LEU A 548 -32.94 4.46 1.02
CA LEU A 548 -34.18 3.83 0.57
C LEU A 548 -35.39 4.79 0.70
N PRO A 549 -36.31 4.83 -0.29
CA PRO A 549 -36.31 4.07 -1.55
C PRO A 549 -35.29 4.59 -2.58
N ARG A 550 -34.43 3.68 -3.08
CA ARG A 550 -33.26 4.00 -3.92
C ARG A 550 -33.56 4.88 -5.12
N GLU A 551 -34.56 4.52 -5.94
CA GLU A 551 -34.86 5.30 -7.15
C GLU A 551 -35.38 6.71 -6.84
N LYS A 552 -36.11 6.88 -5.73
CA LYS A 552 -36.54 8.21 -5.29
C LYS A 552 -35.34 9.04 -4.87
N TYR A 553 -34.40 8.44 -4.13
CA TYR A 553 -33.15 9.10 -3.73
C TYR A 553 -32.33 9.54 -4.94
N LEU A 554 -32.04 8.62 -5.86
CA LEU A 554 -31.25 8.91 -7.07
C LEU A 554 -31.92 9.97 -7.97
N THR A 555 -33.24 9.88 -8.15
CA THR A 555 -33.99 10.87 -8.96
C THR A 555 -33.94 12.26 -8.32
N THR A 556 -34.05 12.33 -6.99
CA THR A 556 -33.98 13.60 -6.25
C THR A 556 -32.57 14.18 -6.36
N LEU A 557 -31.53 13.39 -6.03
CA LEU A 557 -30.13 13.80 -6.11
C LEU A 557 -29.73 14.31 -7.50
N LEU A 558 -30.10 13.61 -8.57
CA LEU A 558 -29.79 14.04 -9.94
C LEU A 558 -30.51 15.34 -10.31
N LYS A 559 -31.78 15.51 -9.90
CA LYS A 559 -32.55 16.73 -10.13
C LYS A 559 -31.93 17.92 -9.38
N ASP A 560 -31.56 17.73 -8.12
CA ASP A 560 -31.01 18.81 -7.30
C ASP A 560 -29.61 19.20 -7.78
N LEU A 561 -28.80 18.22 -8.20
CA LEU A 561 -27.51 18.47 -8.85
C LEU A 561 -27.67 19.24 -10.17
N GLU A 562 -28.59 18.81 -11.04
CA GLU A 562 -28.83 19.49 -12.32
C GLU A 562 -29.30 20.94 -12.11
N SER A 563 -30.21 21.18 -11.17
CA SER A 563 -30.64 22.54 -10.81
C SER A 563 -29.48 23.38 -10.30
N ALA A 564 -28.70 22.85 -9.36
CA ALA A 564 -27.58 23.57 -8.77
C ALA A 564 -26.46 23.87 -9.78
N LEU A 565 -26.18 22.95 -10.70
CA LEU A 565 -25.23 23.16 -11.79
C LEU A 565 -25.73 24.21 -12.79
N GLY A 566 -27.03 24.22 -13.10
CA GLY A 566 -27.66 25.20 -13.99
C GLY A 566 -27.67 26.62 -13.40
N GLU A 567 -27.84 26.74 -12.08
CA GLU A 567 -27.80 28.01 -11.34
C GLU A 567 -26.38 28.52 -11.07
N SER A 568 -25.38 27.63 -11.15
CA SER A 568 -23.98 27.97 -10.89
C SER A 568 -23.39 28.93 -11.91
N HIS A 569 -22.90 30.06 -11.41
CA HIS A 569 -22.10 31.04 -12.16
C HIS A 569 -20.60 30.95 -11.88
N ALA A 570 -20.16 29.91 -11.16
CA ALA A 570 -18.76 29.72 -10.82
C ALA A 570 -17.90 29.56 -12.08
N LYS A 571 -16.68 30.10 -12.04
CA LYS A 571 -15.75 29.96 -13.18
C LYS A 571 -15.28 28.52 -13.34
N TRP A 572 -15.11 27.80 -12.24
CA TRP A 572 -14.77 26.39 -12.25
C TRP A 572 -15.87 25.59 -11.58
N LYS A 573 -16.42 24.59 -12.29
CA LYS A 573 -17.41 23.65 -11.76
C LYS A 573 -16.75 22.28 -11.62
N ILE A 574 -16.63 21.79 -10.40
CA ILE A 574 -15.91 20.56 -10.08
C ILE A 574 -16.87 19.62 -9.37
N VAL A 575 -17.04 18.40 -9.87
CA VAL A 575 -17.86 17.37 -9.20
C VAL A 575 -16.94 16.37 -8.52
N VAL A 576 -17.24 16.05 -7.27
CA VAL A 576 -16.49 15.11 -6.45
C VAL A 576 -17.41 13.95 -6.06
N GLY A 577 -16.99 12.73 -6.37
CA GLY A 577 -17.66 11.51 -5.95
C GLY A 577 -16.64 10.47 -5.51
N HIS A 578 -17.09 9.25 -5.24
CA HIS A 578 -16.16 8.14 -4.94
C HIS A 578 -15.86 7.29 -6.17
N HIS A 579 -16.90 6.93 -6.92
CA HIS A 579 -16.85 5.96 -8.01
C HIS A 579 -16.41 6.58 -9.34
N THR A 580 -15.87 5.76 -10.22
CA THR A 580 -15.30 6.14 -11.52
C THR A 580 -16.38 6.35 -12.59
N ILE A 581 -16.30 7.45 -13.33
CA ILE A 581 -17.04 7.61 -14.61
C ILE A 581 -16.18 7.13 -15.78
N ARG A 582 -14.87 7.40 -15.72
CA ARG A 582 -13.83 6.89 -16.61
C ARG A 582 -12.70 6.34 -15.77
N SER A 583 -12.15 5.19 -16.16
CA SER A 583 -11.13 4.49 -15.37
C SER A 583 -10.19 3.64 -16.22
N GLY A 584 -8.89 3.72 -15.92
CA GLY A 584 -7.88 2.75 -16.39
C GLY A 584 -7.58 1.63 -15.40
N GLY A 585 -8.17 1.69 -14.21
CA GLY A 585 -8.00 0.75 -13.11
C GLY A 585 -8.85 -0.51 -13.22
N ILE A 586 -8.82 -1.29 -12.15
CA ILE A 586 -9.49 -2.59 -12.09
C ILE A 586 -11.01 -2.48 -11.95
N HIS A 587 -11.53 -1.36 -11.40
CA HIS A 587 -12.96 -1.19 -11.23
C HIS A 587 -13.64 -0.76 -12.54
N GLY A 588 -12.90 -0.12 -13.44
CA GLY A 588 -13.39 0.31 -14.75
C GLY A 588 -14.49 1.35 -14.65
N ASP A 589 -15.18 1.62 -15.75
CA ASP A 589 -16.26 2.61 -15.80
C ASP A 589 -17.53 2.11 -15.06
N THR A 590 -18.04 2.90 -14.11
CA THR A 590 -19.36 2.64 -13.49
C THR A 590 -20.47 3.02 -14.47
N GLN A 591 -21.05 2.01 -15.13
CA GLN A 591 -21.99 2.19 -16.25
C GLN A 591 -23.22 3.02 -15.90
N GLU A 592 -23.70 2.92 -14.66
CA GLU A 592 -24.85 3.69 -14.17
C GLU A 592 -24.53 5.18 -14.09
N LEU A 593 -23.30 5.55 -13.68
CA LEU A 593 -22.84 6.93 -13.69
C LEU A 593 -22.65 7.44 -15.12
N VAL A 594 -22.10 6.61 -16.02
CA VAL A 594 -21.98 6.95 -17.44
C VAL A 594 -23.34 7.24 -18.07
N LYS A 595 -24.38 6.48 -17.70
CA LYS A 595 -25.72 6.66 -18.26
C LYS A 595 -26.52 7.80 -17.63
N ARG A 596 -26.37 8.01 -16.32
CA ARG A 596 -27.26 8.91 -15.54
C ARG A 596 -26.62 10.22 -15.13
N LEU A 597 -25.33 10.21 -14.80
CA LEU A 597 -24.63 11.38 -14.24
C LEU A 597 -23.84 12.12 -15.32
N LEU A 598 -23.04 11.41 -16.12
CA LEU A 598 -22.18 12.02 -17.15
C LEU A 598 -22.93 12.98 -18.10
N PRO A 599 -24.15 12.65 -18.61
CA PRO A 599 -24.88 13.58 -19.48
C PRO A 599 -25.22 14.91 -18.79
N ILE A 600 -25.52 14.89 -17.48
CA ILE A 600 -25.80 16.10 -16.69
C ILE A 600 -24.52 16.93 -16.56
N LEU A 601 -23.37 16.28 -16.30
CA LEU A 601 -22.08 16.96 -16.17
C LEU A 601 -21.69 17.66 -17.48
N GLN A 602 -21.81 16.95 -18.61
CA GLN A 602 -21.51 17.48 -19.93
C GLN A 602 -22.46 18.63 -20.32
N ALA A 603 -23.77 18.46 -20.13
CA ALA A 603 -24.78 19.47 -20.46
C ALA A 603 -24.59 20.79 -19.68
N ASN A 604 -24.02 20.71 -18.47
CA ASN A 604 -23.78 21.87 -17.60
C ASN A 604 -22.35 22.41 -17.63
N ASN A 605 -21.52 21.95 -18.58
CA ASN A 605 -20.12 22.37 -18.75
C ASN A 605 -19.28 22.22 -17.46
N VAL A 606 -19.42 21.08 -16.78
CA VAL A 606 -18.53 20.73 -15.66
C VAL A 606 -17.10 20.58 -16.18
N ASP A 607 -16.14 21.13 -15.44
CA ASP A 607 -14.74 21.15 -15.85
C ASP A 607 -14.02 19.87 -15.46
N MET A 608 -14.29 19.36 -14.25
CA MET A 608 -13.59 18.22 -13.68
C MET A 608 -14.55 17.32 -12.88
N TYR A 609 -14.38 16.01 -13.03
CA TYR A 609 -14.93 15.00 -12.15
C TYR A 609 -13.80 14.29 -11.40
N ILE A 610 -13.84 14.31 -10.07
CA ILE A 610 -12.79 13.80 -9.19
C ILE A 610 -13.32 12.62 -8.37
N ASN A 611 -12.56 11.52 -8.31
CA ASN A 611 -12.97 10.29 -7.62
C ASN A 611 -11.79 9.55 -6.94
N GLY A 612 -12.07 8.43 -6.25
CA GLY A 612 -11.05 7.61 -5.56
C GLY A 612 -11.04 6.11 -5.91
N HIS A 613 -12.17 5.52 -6.29
CA HIS A 613 -12.45 4.08 -6.23
C HIS A 613 -11.45 3.09 -6.86
N ASP A 614 -10.56 3.52 -7.76
CA ASP A 614 -9.58 2.62 -8.41
C ASP A 614 -8.29 2.36 -7.61
N HIS A 615 -8.18 2.91 -6.41
CA HIS A 615 -6.96 2.92 -5.61
C HIS A 615 -5.67 3.19 -6.40
N CYS A 616 -5.70 4.19 -7.28
CA CYS A 616 -4.56 4.62 -8.07
C CYS A 616 -4.66 6.13 -8.33
N LEU A 617 -3.71 6.68 -9.10
CA LEU A 617 -3.77 8.05 -9.57
C LEU A 617 -3.97 8.07 -11.08
N GLU A 618 -4.99 8.80 -11.54
CA GLU A 618 -5.34 8.85 -12.96
C GLU A 618 -5.72 10.24 -13.42
N HIS A 619 -5.45 10.51 -14.70
CA HIS A 619 -6.01 11.62 -15.42
C HIS A 619 -6.39 11.17 -16.83
N ILE A 620 -7.68 11.26 -17.14
CA ILE A 620 -8.27 10.95 -18.43
C ILE A 620 -8.97 12.20 -18.97
N SER A 621 -8.71 12.54 -20.22
CA SER A 621 -9.45 13.60 -20.92
C SER A 621 -10.61 13.00 -21.72
N SER A 622 -11.77 13.63 -21.63
CA SER A 622 -12.91 13.35 -22.52
C SER A 622 -12.58 13.71 -23.97
N GLY A 623 -13.07 12.90 -24.92
CA GLY A 623 -12.93 13.17 -26.35
C GLY A 623 -13.94 14.13 -26.94
N ASP A 624 -15.14 14.11 -26.39
CA ASP A 624 -16.35 14.78 -26.86
C ASP A 624 -16.69 16.05 -26.05
N SER A 625 -16.01 16.27 -24.92
CA SER A 625 -16.22 17.41 -24.05
C SER A 625 -14.92 17.90 -23.39
N PRO A 626 -14.88 19.15 -22.87
CA PRO A 626 -13.71 19.65 -22.13
C PRO A 626 -13.57 19.04 -20.72
N LEU A 627 -14.52 18.21 -20.27
CA LEU A 627 -14.52 17.58 -18.95
C LEU A 627 -13.28 16.69 -18.77
N GLN A 628 -12.58 16.86 -17.64
CA GLN A 628 -11.50 15.97 -17.23
C GLN A 628 -11.97 15.00 -16.15
N PHE A 629 -11.52 13.75 -16.22
CA PHE A 629 -11.74 12.74 -15.19
C PHE A 629 -10.42 12.52 -14.45
N LEU A 630 -10.47 12.70 -13.13
CA LEU A 630 -9.30 12.65 -12.26
C LEU A 630 -9.56 11.64 -11.14
N THR A 631 -8.59 10.78 -10.86
CA THR A 631 -8.68 9.79 -9.79
C THR A 631 -7.54 10.01 -8.81
N SER A 632 -7.87 10.09 -7.52
CA SER A 632 -6.93 10.24 -6.41
C SER A 632 -7.17 9.18 -5.32
N GLY A 633 -7.23 7.91 -5.71
CA GLY A 633 -7.43 6.75 -4.82
C GLY A 633 -6.17 6.21 -4.15
N GLY A 634 -5.02 6.85 -4.36
CA GLY A 634 -3.74 6.35 -3.85
C GLY A 634 -3.50 6.59 -2.36
N GLY A 635 -4.49 7.00 -1.57
CA GLY A 635 -4.28 7.54 -0.21
C GLY A 635 -3.75 6.53 0.81
N SER A 636 -3.85 5.24 0.51
CA SER A 636 -3.28 4.14 1.26
C SER A 636 -3.04 2.98 0.31
N LYS A 637 -3.56 1.76 0.50
CA LYS A 637 -3.31 0.59 -0.36
C LYS A 637 -3.72 0.88 -1.83
N ALA A 638 -2.83 0.61 -2.78
CA ALA A 638 -3.04 0.78 -4.23
C ALA A 638 -3.00 -0.55 -5.02
N TRP A 639 -3.70 -0.60 -6.16
CA TRP A 639 -3.77 -1.77 -7.05
C TRP A 639 -2.59 -1.82 -8.03
N ARG A 640 -1.41 -2.24 -7.55
CA ARG A 640 -0.21 -2.41 -8.38
C ARG A 640 -0.43 -3.37 -9.56
N GLY A 641 0.07 -3.03 -10.74
CA GLY A 641 0.05 -3.84 -11.95
C GLY A 641 -1.33 -4.04 -12.57
N SER A 642 -2.36 -3.35 -12.06
CA SER A 642 -3.76 -3.57 -12.40
C SER A 642 -4.27 -2.49 -13.36
N TYR A 643 -3.61 -2.37 -14.51
CA TYR A 643 -4.01 -1.45 -15.57
C TYR A 643 -4.80 -2.19 -16.67
N SER A 644 -6.02 -1.75 -16.89
CA SER A 644 -6.89 -2.27 -17.93
C SER A 644 -7.63 -1.14 -18.65
N TRP A 645 -6.89 -0.32 -19.39
CA TRP A 645 -7.51 0.60 -20.34
C TRP A 645 -7.87 -0.13 -21.64
N SER A 646 -9.17 -0.18 -21.95
CA SER A 646 -9.64 -0.33 -23.33
C SER A 646 -9.92 1.07 -23.84
N SER A 647 -9.14 1.55 -24.81
CA SER A 647 -9.44 2.82 -25.45
C SER A 647 -10.85 2.80 -26.01
N ASN A 648 -11.75 3.65 -25.49
CA ASN A 648 -12.80 4.21 -26.34
C ASN A 648 -12.09 5.18 -27.29
N GLU A 649 -12.41 5.15 -28.59
CA GLU A 649 -11.72 5.98 -29.60
C GLU A 649 -11.81 7.49 -29.31
N GLU A 650 -12.75 7.89 -28.44
CA GLU A 650 -12.98 9.27 -28.03
C GLU A 650 -12.15 9.67 -26.79
N ASP A 651 -12.05 8.83 -25.75
CA ASP A 651 -11.37 9.22 -24.50
C ASP A 651 -9.86 8.92 -24.49
N ASN A 652 -9.08 9.80 -23.86
CA ASN A 652 -7.63 9.72 -23.88
C ASN A 652 -7.01 9.73 -22.48
N MET A 653 -6.42 8.60 -22.08
CA MET A 653 -5.62 8.44 -20.86
C MET A 653 -4.36 9.32 -20.94
N LYS A 654 -4.27 10.35 -20.08
CA LYS A 654 -3.13 11.27 -20.00
C LYS A 654 -2.08 10.83 -19.01
N PHE A 655 -2.50 10.20 -17.92
CA PHE A 655 -1.63 9.74 -16.86
C PHE A 655 -2.30 8.62 -16.08
N TYR A 656 -1.50 7.60 -15.75
CA TYR A 656 -1.91 6.49 -14.89
C TYR A 656 -0.72 6.10 -14.01
N TYR A 657 -0.95 5.96 -12.72
CA TYR A 657 0.02 5.47 -11.75
C TYR A 657 -0.66 4.56 -10.74
N ASP A 658 -0.30 3.28 -10.78
CA ASP A 658 -0.81 2.18 -9.95
C ASP A 658 -0.22 2.14 -8.52
N GLY A 659 0.45 3.22 -8.12
CA GLY A 659 1.03 3.40 -6.81
C GLY A 659 0.22 4.33 -5.92
N GLN A 660 0.82 4.68 -4.80
CA GLN A 660 0.18 5.37 -3.69
C GLN A 660 0.62 6.83 -3.70
N GLY A 661 -0.25 7.72 -3.26
CA GLY A 661 -0.05 9.15 -3.41
C GLY A 661 -1.33 9.96 -3.29
N PHE A 662 -1.27 11.20 -3.74
CA PHE A 662 -2.35 12.17 -3.64
C PHE A 662 -2.27 13.20 -4.76
N MET A 663 -3.33 13.97 -4.93
CA MET A 663 -3.41 15.04 -5.92
C MET A 663 -3.46 16.40 -5.23
N THR A 664 -2.95 17.43 -5.90
CA THR A 664 -3.09 18.82 -5.46
C THR A 664 -3.82 19.63 -6.53
N MET A 665 -4.51 20.68 -6.11
CA MET A 665 -5.12 21.65 -7.02
C MET A 665 -4.77 23.06 -6.58
N ARG A 666 -4.31 23.88 -7.52
CA ARG A 666 -4.18 25.33 -7.38
C ARG A 666 -5.14 25.99 -8.34
N ILE A 667 -6.11 26.72 -7.83
CA ILE A 667 -7.16 27.34 -8.64
C ILE A 667 -7.06 28.85 -8.48
N THR A 668 -7.11 29.56 -9.59
CA THR A 668 -7.35 31.00 -9.65
C THR A 668 -8.59 31.24 -10.50
N ARG A 669 -9.02 32.49 -10.62
CA ARG A 669 -10.15 32.85 -11.49
C ARG A 669 -9.99 32.35 -12.94
N ASN A 670 -8.76 32.27 -13.45
CA ASN A 670 -8.50 32.00 -14.86
C ASN A 670 -7.69 30.74 -15.13
N GLU A 671 -7.09 30.13 -14.10
CA GLU A 671 -6.19 28.99 -14.27
C GLU A 671 -6.43 27.95 -13.18
N VAL A 672 -6.38 26.67 -13.57
CA VAL A 672 -6.27 25.54 -12.66
C VAL A 672 -4.98 24.79 -12.97
N GLY A 673 -4.21 24.50 -11.92
CA GLY A 673 -3.03 23.63 -11.97
C GLY A 673 -3.24 22.42 -11.06
N ILE A 674 -2.88 21.25 -11.56
CA ILE A 674 -3.03 19.95 -10.89
C ILE A 674 -1.70 19.22 -10.96
N ASP A 675 -1.21 18.82 -9.79
CA ASP A 675 0.00 18.01 -9.66
C ASP A 675 -0.34 16.72 -8.89
N PHE A 676 0.12 15.58 -9.40
CA PHE A 676 0.01 14.27 -8.75
C PHE A 676 1.33 13.89 -8.09
N TYR A 677 1.28 13.45 -6.83
CA TYR A 677 2.46 13.14 -6.02
C TYR A 677 2.50 11.67 -5.64
N ASP A 678 3.70 11.08 -5.61
CA ASP A 678 3.94 9.78 -4.97
C ASP A 678 4.24 9.91 -3.45
N ILE A 679 4.42 8.77 -2.79
CA ILE A 679 4.80 8.66 -1.37
C ILE A 679 6.18 9.24 -1.02
N PHE A 680 7.01 9.55 -2.00
CA PHE A 680 8.32 10.16 -1.80
C PHE A 680 8.29 11.68 -2.00
N GLY A 681 7.13 12.23 -2.39
CA GLY A 681 6.96 13.65 -2.69
C GLY A 681 7.42 14.02 -4.11
N ASN A 682 7.65 13.05 -4.98
CA ASN A 682 7.93 13.32 -6.38
C ASN A 682 6.65 13.66 -7.12
N ILE A 683 6.72 14.66 -7.99
CA ILE A 683 5.61 14.98 -8.89
C ILE A 683 5.67 14.01 -10.07
N LEU A 684 4.63 13.20 -10.21
CA LEU A 684 4.50 12.19 -11.25
C LEU A 684 3.87 12.75 -12.53
N HIS A 685 2.93 13.68 -12.37
CA HIS A 685 2.20 14.29 -13.47
C HIS A 685 1.79 15.70 -13.12
N LYS A 686 1.78 16.56 -14.14
CA LYS A 686 1.32 17.94 -14.06
C LYS A 686 0.34 18.21 -15.17
N TRP A 687 -0.74 18.90 -14.84
CA TRP A 687 -1.69 19.39 -15.82
C TRP A 687 -2.18 20.78 -15.45
N THR A 688 -2.35 21.63 -16.46
CA THR A 688 -2.83 22.99 -16.29
C THR A 688 -3.87 23.30 -17.36
N ALA A 689 -4.93 24.02 -16.99
CA ALA A 689 -5.88 24.58 -17.92
C ALA A 689 -6.15 26.05 -17.60
N SER A 690 -6.46 26.83 -18.63
CA SER A 690 -6.80 28.23 -18.49
C SER A 690 -8.10 28.57 -19.22
N LYS A 691 -8.88 29.47 -18.65
CA LYS A 691 -10.06 30.09 -19.27
C LYS A 691 -9.69 31.52 -19.65
N SER A 692 -9.73 31.83 -20.96
CA SER A 692 -9.40 33.17 -21.46
C SER A 692 -10.42 34.24 -20.99
N LEU A 693 -9.98 35.50 -20.91
CA LEU A 693 -10.80 36.66 -20.51
C LEU A 693 -11.88 37.07 -21.54
N PHE A 694 -12.07 36.36 -22.65
CA PHE A 694 -13.01 36.79 -23.67
C PHE A 694 -14.45 36.36 -23.35
N SER A 695 -15.18 37.24 -22.67
CA SER A 695 -16.63 37.34 -22.84
C SER A 695 -16.92 38.33 -23.97
N THR A 696 -17.56 37.84 -25.03
CA THR A 696 -18.65 38.51 -25.76
C THR A 696 -18.39 39.96 -26.22
N ILE A 697 -18.14 40.13 -27.53
CA ILE A 697 -18.68 41.28 -28.27
C ILE A 697 -20.06 40.89 -28.78
#